data_AF-K2A547-F1
#
_entry.id   AF-K2A547-F1
#
_cell.length_a   1.000
_cell.length_b   1.000
_cell.length_c   1.000
_cell.angle_alpha   90.00
_cell.angle_beta   90.00
_cell.angle_gamma   90.00
#
_symmetry.space_group_name_H-M   'P 1'
#
loop_
_entity.id
_entity.type
_entity.pdbx_description
1 polymer ?
#
loop_
_entity_poly.entity_id
_entity_poly.type
_entity_poly.pdbx_seq_one_letter_code
_entity_poly.pdbx_strand_id
1 'polypeptide(L)'
;MSIVYRRSLKEMPADPIEIKDACEEGVDIQFLTAPLKVVLKDKVPTALRCQKMELGPPDESGRRRPVAVKGSDFDLACDHIISAIGQDCDVSSVTTDDDLRIETTKWRTICTNPRTGATNVPGIFSAGDVVSGPKAAIDAIGQARDVANVIDHYLKSGELIDIPWEFLSQKNKLDTLTPAQFEQFPKVARAHLRQNDPATRVKTYDEVDHALTENETKCESARCLSCGCSAVFTCDLKKVATDYRVDQKKYAGKVNKFRVDATHPHIVLDPNKCIVCGKCVRLCDEVLGIGALGYVRRGFEMVVKPALEKPLAETNCTSCGNCVEICPTGALSLKMPCTQPGPFKTTTYDSVCSLCGSNCALVYHKVNDDIWTVGGKPINQYTQGLICQRGRFGQHNALRTNRLTSARRTQQGKTAPCSMDEAINALAQGLLTTHKTQGPEAMGFLISPTATNEVTYLFQKLAREVFLSNQVSSLSDLTQDHIIPQLIDSLGMTGSALTPNDLDQTHVIVLMNSDITEDSPVLSYSVKQAVRNGAKLISLSSANFDINKQASLWLNTRKGSHATLLQTVCGELIRQNKHDINYLKANTIGWETFCQNQTLSIETAVQECGVTREQIRVLIDLLGNSEANIAFLFNPYSPSDGTPDDLGIIINYLMLTGRSSKASNGLMLVHEHGNRQGHINYGGYVEVYAHNAHVAKQNGLQGVKTSSELRDKLLSNQIKSLFVWDEDVASEPELAAIFKNTPFTATVTPHDSPTAKMAKLVLPGTLPAESEGTLTDQYRCQRPFTRVFAPPSGLTGFEILSRVYAQTANREVPTLTQIREEMALFVKGLMRPEKMKFVLLES
;
A
#
# COMPACT_ATOMS: atom_id res chain seq x y z
N MET A 1 -21.43 -47.32 -34.93
CA MET A 1 -21.68 -47.83 -33.55
C MET A 1 -23.09 -47.48 -33.16
N SER A 2 -23.81 -48.35 -32.44
CA SER A 2 -25.16 -48.06 -31.96
C SER A 2 -25.23 -48.15 -30.44
N ILE A 3 -25.91 -47.19 -29.81
CA ILE A 3 -26.14 -47.17 -28.36
C ILE A 3 -27.62 -47.50 -28.10
N VAL A 4 -27.89 -48.53 -27.31
CA VAL A 4 -29.25 -48.85 -26.86
C VAL A 4 -29.55 -48.16 -25.54
N TYR A 5 -30.54 -47.28 -25.53
CA TYR A 5 -30.93 -46.53 -24.33
C TYR A 5 -32.42 -46.68 -24.01
N ARG A 6 -32.73 -47.18 -22.82
CA ARG A 6 -34.08 -47.57 -22.41
C ARG A 6 -35.07 -46.41 -22.18
N ARG A 7 -34.64 -45.15 -22.29
CA ARG A 7 -35.49 -43.95 -22.10
C ARG A 7 -35.34 -42.97 -23.27
N SER A 8 -35.96 -41.80 -23.18
CA SER A 8 -35.80 -40.74 -24.19
C SER A 8 -34.57 -39.88 -23.92
N LEU A 9 -34.23 -39.02 -24.88
CA LEU A 9 -33.15 -38.03 -24.80
C LEU A 9 -33.24 -37.19 -23.52
N LYS A 10 -34.45 -36.77 -23.11
CA LYS A 10 -34.64 -35.90 -21.92
C LYS A 10 -34.24 -36.55 -20.61
N GLU A 11 -34.27 -37.88 -20.52
CA GLU A 11 -33.89 -38.61 -19.32
C GLU A 11 -32.48 -39.22 -19.43
N MET A 12 -31.76 -38.97 -20.53
CA MET A 12 -30.36 -39.41 -20.70
C MET A 12 -29.48 -38.63 -19.72
N PRO A 13 -28.67 -39.32 -18.89
CA PRO A 13 -27.86 -38.66 -17.88
C PRO A 13 -26.58 -38.02 -18.44
N ALA A 14 -26.19 -38.33 -19.67
CA ALA A 14 -25.02 -37.77 -20.33
C ALA A 14 -25.23 -36.28 -20.64
N ASP A 15 -24.13 -35.52 -20.73
CA ASP A 15 -24.21 -34.10 -21.05
C ASP A 15 -24.80 -33.92 -22.47
N PRO A 16 -25.74 -32.97 -22.68
CA PRO A 16 -26.28 -32.69 -24.01
C PRO A 16 -25.23 -32.48 -25.11
N ILE A 17 -24.05 -31.96 -24.77
CA ILE A 17 -22.97 -31.75 -25.75
C ILE A 17 -22.39 -33.08 -26.23
N GLU A 18 -22.16 -34.04 -25.33
CA GLU A 18 -21.61 -35.36 -25.67
C GLU A 18 -22.58 -36.17 -26.52
N ILE A 19 -23.89 -36.04 -26.25
CA ILE A 19 -24.92 -36.70 -27.04
C ILE A 19 -24.92 -36.14 -28.47
N LYS A 20 -24.80 -34.82 -28.59
CA LYS A 20 -24.75 -34.13 -29.87
C LYS A 20 -23.51 -34.56 -30.67
N ASP A 21 -22.34 -34.53 -30.05
CA ASP A 21 -21.07 -34.90 -30.70
C ASP A 21 -21.08 -36.37 -31.16
N ALA A 22 -21.58 -37.28 -30.32
CA ALA A 22 -21.74 -38.69 -30.71
C ALA A 22 -22.64 -38.85 -31.94
N CYS A 23 -23.75 -38.11 -32.02
CA CYS A 23 -24.62 -38.14 -33.19
C CYS A 23 -23.94 -37.53 -34.43
N GLU A 24 -23.18 -36.44 -34.29
CA GLU A 24 -22.41 -35.84 -35.40
C GLU A 24 -21.31 -36.77 -35.91
N GLU A 25 -20.73 -37.61 -35.04
CA GLU A 25 -19.76 -38.66 -35.37
C GLU A 25 -20.39 -39.94 -35.94
N GLY A 26 -21.72 -39.96 -36.11
CA GLY A 26 -22.44 -41.07 -36.72
C GLY A 26 -22.77 -42.22 -35.75
N VAL A 27 -22.74 -41.97 -34.44
CA VAL A 27 -23.28 -42.91 -33.44
C VAL A 27 -24.81 -42.88 -33.47
N ASP A 28 -25.39 -44.05 -33.71
CA ASP A 28 -26.84 -44.23 -33.76
C ASP A 28 -27.39 -44.57 -32.37
N ILE A 29 -28.07 -43.60 -31.74
CA ILE A 29 -28.65 -43.80 -30.40
C ILE A 29 -30.10 -44.29 -30.54
N GLN A 30 -30.28 -45.57 -30.27
CA GLN A 30 -31.57 -46.25 -30.21
C GLN A 30 -32.26 -45.94 -28.87
N PHE A 31 -32.97 -44.82 -28.81
CA PHE A 31 -33.83 -44.45 -27.69
C PHE A 31 -34.98 -45.45 -27.49
N LEU A 32 -35.53 -45.45 -26.28
CA LEU A 32 -36.65 -46.32 -25.90
C LEU A 32 -36.40 -47.79 -26.29
N THR A 33 -35.17 -48.25 -26.10
CA THR A 33 -34.75 -49.60 -26.48
C THR A 33 -33.92 -50.19 -25.34
N ALA A 34 -34.24 -51.41 -24.91
CA ALA A 34 -33.52 -52.09 -23.86
C ALA A 34 -33.00 -53.46 -24.32
N PRO A 35 -31.77 -53.85 -23.95
CA PRO A 35 -31.25 -55.17 -24.24
C PRO A 35 -31.96 -56.24 -23.39
N LEU A 36 -32.30 -57.36 -24.01
CA LEU A 36 -32.85 -58.56 -23.37
C LEU A 36 -31.81 -59.67 -23.26
N LYS A 37 -31.10 -59.98 -24.36
CA LYS A 37 -30.16 -61.10 -24.42
C LYS A 37 -29.15 -60.92 -25.56
N VAL A 38 -27.92 -61.39 -25.34
CA VAL A 38 -26.90 -61.53 -26.40
C VAL A 38 -27.19 -62.78 -27.22
N VAL A 39 -27.32 -62.64 -28.54
CA VAL A 39 -27.45 -63.74 -29.49
C VAL A 39 -26.06 -64.17 -29.92
N LEU A 40 -25.72 -65.44 -29.69
CA LEU A 40 -24.40 -66.01 -29.94
C LEU A 40 -24.48 -67.05 -31.07
N LYS A 41 -23.46 -67.08 -31.93
CA LYS A 41 -23.17 -68.19 -32.84
C LYS A 41 -21.72 -68.60 -32.62
N ASP A 42 -21.47 -69.88 -32.32
CA ASP A 42 -20.13 -70.42 -32.06
C ASP A 42 -19.32 -69.62 -31.01
N LYS A 43 -20.01 -69.18 -29.94
CA LYS A 43 -19.50 -68.30 -28.86
C LYS A 43 -19.12 -66.87 -29.28
N VAL A 44 -19.41 -66.46 -30.51
CA VAL A 44 -19.23 -65.09 -30.99
C VAL A 44 -20.60 -64.38 -31.02
N PRO A 45 -20.73 -63.15 -30.50
CA PRO A 45 -21.97 -62.38 -30.60
C PRO A 45 -22.27 -62.04 -32.07
N THR A 46 -23.52 -62.25 -32.48
CA THR A 46 -24.00 -61.93 -33.83
C THR A 46 -25.15 -60.91 -33.83
N ALA A 47 -25.86 -60.78 -32.71
CA ALA A 47 -26.87 -59.75 -32.50
C ALA A 47 -27.14 -59.52 -31.00
N LEU A 48 -27.74 -58.37 -30.69
CA LEU A 48 -28.30 -58.03 -29.38
C LEU A 48 -29.82 -58.03 -29.50
N ARG A 49 -30.48 -59.03 -28.90
CA ARG A 49 -31.95 -59.07 -28.78
C ARG A 49 -32.37 -57.92 -27.89
N CYS A 50 -33.15 -57.00 -28.44
CA CYS A 50 -33.65 -55.81 -27.77
C CYS A 50 -35.18 -55.80 -27.73
N GLN A 51 -35.75 -54.95 -26.89
CA GLN A 51 -37.18 -54.69 -26.78
C GLN A 51 -37.45 -53.19 -26.76
N LYS A 52 -38.55 -52.75 -27.38
CA LYS A 52 -38.97 -51.36 -27.31
C LYS A 52 -39.58 -51.03 -25.94
N MET A 53 -39.35 -49.80 -25.51
CA MET A 53 -39.78 -49.24 -24.23
C MET A 53 -40.74 -48.06 -24.45
N GLU A 54 -41.55 -47.76 -23.46
CA GLU A 54 -42.34 -46.53 -23.35
C GLU A 54 -42.10 -45.84 -22.00
N LEU A 55 -42.42 -44.55 -21.88
CA LEU A 55 -42.23 -43.80 -20.64
C LEU A 55 -43.48 -43.88 -19.75
N GLY A 56 -43.35 -44.57 -18.62
CA GLY A 56 -44.32 -44.60 -17.54
C GLY A 56 -44.34 -43.32 -16.69
N PRO A 57 -44.99 -43.34 -15.52
CA PRO A 57 -44.99 -42.20 -14.60
C PRO A 57 -43.58 -41.84 -14.09
N PRO A 58 -43.34 -40.56 -13.73
CA PRO A 58 -42.11 -40.14 -13.09
C PRO A 58 -41.94 -40.82 -11.73
N ASP A 59 -40.69 -41.12 -11.37
CA ASP A 59 -40.31 -41.50 -10.01
C ASP A 59 -40.18 -40.26 -9.10
N GLU A 60 -39.78 -40.47 -7.83
CA GLU A 60 -39.57 -39.40 -6.84
C GLU A 60 -38.52 -38.36 -7.25
N SER A 61 -37.63 -38.70 -8.20
CA SER A 61 -36.65 -37.77 -8.77
C SER A 61 -37.20 -36.97 -9.97
N GLY A 62 -38.46 -37.21 -10.36
CA GLY A 62 -39.09 -36.64 -11.55
C GLY A 62 -38.74 -37.39 -12.84
N ARG A 63 -37.92 -38.44 -12.79
CA ARG A 63 -37.46 -39.20 -13.95
C ARG A 63 -38.46 -40.29 -14.33
N ARG A 64 -38.87 -40.33 -15.60
CA ARG A 64 -39.86 -41.31 -16.07
C ARG A 64 -39.31 -42.73 -16.10
N ARG A 65 -40.10 -43.70 -15.61
CA ARG A 65 -39.74 -45.12 -15.61
C ARG A 65 -39.91 -45.73 -17.00
N PRO A 66 -38.95 -46.53 -17.49
CA PRO A 66 -39.11 -47.25 -18.75
C PRO A 66 -40.03 -48.46 -18.52
N VAL A 67 -41.02 -48.65 -19.40
CA VAL A 67 -41.98 -49.77 -19.36
C VAL A 67 -41.84 -50.56 -20.66
N ALA A 68 -41.74 -51.88 -20.56
CA ALA A 68 -41.59 -52.77 -21.70
C ALA A 68 -42.85 -52.80 -22.57
N VAL A 69 -42.69 -52.58 -23.88
CA VAL A 69 -43.78 -52.75 -24.85
C VAL A 69 -43.82 -54.23 -25.24
N LYS A 70 -44.85 -54.95 -24.79
CA LYS A 70 -44.98 -56.40 -25.03
C LYS A 70 -45.01 -56.71 -26.54
N GLY A 71 -44.25 -57.73 -26.96
CA GLY A 71 -44.21 -58.20 -28.35
C GLY A 71 -43.36 -57.35 -29.31
N SER A 72 -42.60 -56.38 -28.79
CA SER A 72 -41.79 -55.44 -29.59
C SER A 72 -40.32 -55.86 -29.74
N ASP A 73 -40.04 -57.15 -29.57
CA ASP A 73 -38.68 -57.66 -29.51
C ASP A 73 -38.06 -57.78 -30.91
N PHE A 74 -36.81 -57.33 -31.08
CA PHE A 74 -36.09 -57.35 -32.34
C PHE A 74 -34.59 -57.60 -32.12
N ASP A 75 -33.88 -58.03 -33.16
CA ASP A 75 -32.44 -58.31 -33.10
C ASP A 75 -31.67 -57.16 -33.74
N LEU A 76 -30.78 -56.51 -32.97
CA LEU A 76 -29.84 -55.52 -33.48
C LEU A 76 -28.53 -56.24 -33.84
N ALA A 77 -28.21 -56.35 -35.12
CA ALA A 77 -27.00 -57.05 -35.58
C ALA A 77 -25.74 -56.37 -35.02
N CYS A 78 -24.84 -57.17 -34.43
CA CYS A 78 -23.58 -56.70 -33.86
C CYS A 78 -22.60 -57.86 -33.67
N ASP A 79 -21.32 -57.57 -33.86
CA ASP A 79 -20.16 -58.45 -33.67
C ASP A 79 -19.39 -58.14 -32.38
N HIS A 80 -19.61 -56.95 -31.79
CA HIS A 80 -19.06 -56.53 -30.51
C HIS A 80 -20.12 -55.87 -29.63
N ILE A 81 -20.07 -56.14 -28.33
CA ILE A 81 -21.00 -55.58 -27.34
C ILE A 81 -20.17 -55.04 -26.18
N ILE A 82 -20.30 -53.74 -25.93
CA ILE A 82 -19.65 -53.06 -24.80
C ILE A 82 -20.74 -52.68 -23.81
N SER A 83 -20.60 -53.16 -22.58
CA SER A 83 -21.53 -52.85 -21.49
C SER A 83 -21.06 -51.58 -20.77
N ALA A 84 -21.77 -50.47 -20.97
CA ALA A 84 -21.50 -49.19 -20.31
C ALA A 84 -22.48 -48.94 -19.14
N ILE A 85 -22.23 -49.58 -17.99
CA ILE A 85 -23.10 -49.51 -16.80
C ILE A 85 -22.42 -48.64 -15.73
N GLY A 86 -22.39 -47.32 -15.96
CA GLY A 86 -21.98 -46.33 -14.95
C GLY A 86 -20.62 -46.57 -14.29
N GLN A 87 -20.48 -46.08 -13.06
CA GLN A 87 -19.30 -46.21 -12.20
C GLN A 87 -19.76 -46.66 -10.82
N ASP A 88 -19.00 -47.55 -10.18
CA ASP A 88 -19.22 -48.01 -8.81
C ASP A 88 -17.93 -47.84 -7.99
N CYS A 89 -18.06 -47.71 -6.67
CA CYS A 89 -16.90 -47.68 -5.77
C CYS A 89 -16.45 -49.11 -5.42
N ASP A 90 -15.15 -49.38 -5.55
CA ASP A 90 -14.54 -50.59 -5.01
C ASP A 90 -14.13 -50.37 -3.54
N VAL A 91 -14.89 -50.97 -2.63
CA VAL A 91 -14.68 -50.93 -1.17
C VAL A 91 -14.23 -52.28 -0.61
N SER A 92 -13.87 -53.22 -1.47
CA SER A 92 -13.50 -54.58 -1.06
C SER A 92 -12.30 -54.61 -0.10
N SER A 93 -11.32 -53.73 -0.30
CA SER A 93 -10.09 -53.65 0.50
C SER A 93 -10.28 -53.17 1.95
N VAL A 94 -11.42 -52.56 2.27
CA VAL A 94 -11.71 -51.96 3.60
C VAL A 94 -12.88 -52.63 4.32
N THR A 95 -13.43 -53.70 3.74
CA THR A 95 -14.62 -54.40 4.26
C THR A 95 -14.37 -55.88 4.59
N THR A 96 -13.15 -56.39 4.36
CA THR A 96 -12.79 -57.81 4.52
C THR A 96 -12.12 -58.18 5.83
N ASP A 97 -11.73 -57.21 6.65
CA ASP A 97 -11.10 -57.44 7.95
C ASP A 97 -12.16 -57.41 9.06
N ASP A 98 -12.21 -58.48 9.88
CA ASP A 98 -13.20 -58.62 10.95
C ASP A 98 -12.97 -57.63 12.12
N ASP A 99 -11.73 -57.15 12.33
CA ASP A 99 -11.39 -56.20 13.40
C ASP A 99 -11.50 -54.72 12.96
N LEU A 100 -11.55 -54.44 11.65
CA LEU A 100 -11.53 -53.09 11.05
C LEU A 100 -12.66 -52.88 10.03
N ARG A 101 -13.82 -53.51 10.24
CA ARG A 101 -14.93 -53.46 9.30
C ARG A 101 -15.57 -52.07 9.19
N ILE A 102 -15.26 -51.35 8.12
CA ILE A 102 -15.91 -50.08 7.77
C ILE A 102 -17.32 -50.35 7.22
N GLU A 103 -18.32 -49.65 7.74
CA GLU A 103 -19.69 -49.75 7.27
C GLU A 103 -19.87 -49.13 5.88
N THR A 104 -20.71 -49.76 5.06
CA THR A 104 -21.05 -49.27 3.73
C THR A 104 -22.55 -49.08 3.54
N THR A 105 -22.92 -48.15 2.67
CA THR A 105 -24.30 -47.89 2.29
C THR A 105 -24.79 -48.95 1.29
N LYS A 106 -26.10 -48.96 1.02
CA LYS A 106 -26.71 -49.80 -0.04
C LYS A 106 -26.14 -49.55 -1.45
N TRP A 107 -25.41 -48.45 -1.64
CA TRP A 107 -24.77 -48.06 -2.90
C TRP A 107 -23.28 -48.38 -2.95
N ARG A 108 -22.77 -49.19 -2.01
CA ARG A 108 -21.34 -49.55 -1.89
C ARG A 108 -20.41 -48.35 -1.68
N THR A 109 -20.90 -47.29 -1.05
CA THR A 109 -20.10 -46.17 -0.55
C THR A 109 -19.86 -46.30 0.95
N ILE A 110 -18.83 -45.65 1.50
CA ILE A 110 -18.49 -45.68 2.93
C ILE A 110 -19.46 -44.81 3.74
N CYS A 111 -19.96 -45.36 4.86
CA CYS A 111 -20.75 -44.62 5.84
C CYS A 111 -19.85 -43.70 6.67
N THR A 112 -20.15 -42.40 6.68
CA THR A 112 -19.48 -41.42 7.54
C THR A 112 -20.47 -40.55 8.29
N ASN A 113 -20.06 -40.02 9.44
CA ASN A 113 -20.79 -38.96 10.10
C ASN A 113 -20.67 -37.68 9.25
N PRO A 114 -21.79 -37.11 8.74
CA PRO A 114 -21.75 -35.97 7.83
C PRO A 114 -21.21 -34.69 8.48
N ARG A 115 -21.15 -34.63 9.81
CA ARG A 115 -20.58 -33.50 10.55
C ARG A 115 -19.08 -33.63 10.79
N THR A 116 -18.47 -34.79 10.64
CA THR A 116 -17.05 -35.00 11.01
C THR A 116 -16.23 -35.76 9.97
N GLY A 117 -16.88 -36.48 9.06
CA GLY A 117 -16.23 -37.41 8.12
C GLY A 117 -15.73 -38.71 8.77
N ALA A 118 -15.93 -38.89 10.08
CA ALA A 118 -15.52 -40.09 10.79
C ALA A 118 -16.37 -41.30 10.37
N THR A 119 -15.74 -42.46 10.25
CA THR A 119 -16.42 -43.75 10.04
C THR A 119 -16.88 -44.35 11.37
N ASN A 120 -17.43 -45.56 11.34
CA ASN A 120 -17.72 -46.34 12.54
C ASN A 120 -16.46 -46.81 13.29
N VAL A 121 -15.27 -46.75 12.67
CA VAL A 121 -14.00 -47.14 13.28
C VAL A 121 -13.25 -45.89 13.80
N PRO A 122 -12.92 -45.82 15.11
CA PRO A 122 -12.21 -44.69 15.69
C PRO A 122 -10.88 -44.40 14.98
N GLY A 123 -10.61 -43.14 14.69
CA GLY A 123 -9.40 -42.71 13.99
C GLY A 123 -9.41 -42.91 12.46
N ILE A 124 -10.46 -43.51 11.89
CA ILE A 124 -10.63 -43.67 10.44
C ILE A 124 -11.69 -42.72 9.90
N PHE A 125 -11.32 -41.98 8.86
CA PHE A 125 -12.14 -40.95 8.20
C PHE A 125 -12.25 -41.24 6.70
N SER A 126 -13.30 -40.75 6.07
CA SER A 126 -13.49 -40.89 4.62
C SER A 126 -14.18 -39.66 4.02
N ALA A 127 -13.86 -39.37 2.75
CA ALA A 127 -14.41 -38.24 1.99
C ALA A 127 -14.33 -38.50 0.48
N GLY A 128 -15.04 -37.70 -0.31
CA GLY A 128 -15.03 -37.77 -1.77
C GLY A 128 -16.04 -38.78 -2.32
N ASP A 129 -15.84 -39.21 -3.56
CA ASP A 129 -16.81 -40.06 -4.27
C ASP A 129 -17.04 -41.40 -3.57
N VAL A 130 -16.05 -41.94 -2.84
CA VAL A 130 -16.20 -43.16 -2.04
C VAL A 130 -17.22 -42.98 -0.91
N VAL A 131 -17.57 -41.75 -0.54
CA VAL A 131 -18.64 -41.41 0.41
C VAL A 131 -19.89 -40.93 -0.32
N SER A 132 -19.77 -39.97 -1.23
CA SER A 132 -20.91 -39.30 -1.87
C SER A 132 -21.51 -40.03 -3.07
N GLY A 133 -20.83 -41.04 -3.60
CA GLY A 133 -21.02 -41.52 -4.97
C GLY A 133 -20.43 -40.53 -5.99
N PRO A 134 -20.42 -40.90 -7.29
CA PRO A 134 -19.82 -40.10 -8.36
C PRO A 134 -20.55 -38.75 -8.49
N LYS A 135 -19.89 -37.68 -8.05
CA LYS A 135 -20.35 -36.30 -8.20
C LYS A 135 -19.38 -35.50 -9.07
N ALA A 136 -19.60 -34.19 -9.19
CA ALA A 136 -18.59 -33.33 -9.79
C ALA A 136 -17.32 -33.37 -8.93
N ALA A 137 -16.15 -33.38 -9.57
CA ALA A 137 -14.86 -33.44 -8.88
C ALA A 137 -14.71 -32.33 -7.80
N ILE A 138 -15.31 -31.16 -8.02
CA ILE A 138 -15.30 -30.05 -7.06
C ILE A 138 -16.05 -30.36 -5.75
N ASP A 139 -17.10 -31.19 -5.79
CA ASP A 139 -17.85 -31.58 -4.61
C ASP A 139 -17.02 -32.54 -3.74
N ALA A 140 -16.36 -33.50 -4.40
CA ALA A 140 -15.46 -34.44 -3.75
C ALA A 140 -14.26 -33.73 -3.11
N ILE A 141 -13.64 -32.79 -3.83
CA ILE A 141 -12.54 -31.96 -3.32
C ILE A 141 -12.99 -31.09 -2.14
N GLY A 142 -14.19 -30.49 -2.23
CA GLY A 142 -14.77 -29.70 -1.14
C GLY A 142 -14.95 -30.52 0.13
N GLN A 143 -15.60 -31.68 0.04
CA GLN A 143 -15.78 -32.59 1.18
C GLN A 143 -14.43 -33.06 1.74
N ALA A 144 -13.48 -33.40 0.87
CA ALA A 144 -12.14 -33.83 1.30
C ALA A 144 -11.43 -32.75 2.11
N ARG A 145 -11.53 -31.47 1.71
CA ARG A 145 -10.95 -30.35 2.47
C ARG A 145 -11.59 -30.22 3.85
N ASP A 146 -12.91 -30.33 3.95
CA ASP A 146 -13.63 -30.24 5.22
C ASP A 146 -13.20 -31.35 6.19
N VAL A 147 -13.15 -32.60 5.71
CA VAL A 147 -12.73 -33.75 6.50
C VAL A 147 -11.25 -33.67 6.86
N ALA A 148 -10.38 -33.16 5.97
CA ALA A 148 -8.97 -32.96 6.27
C ALA A 148 -8.74 -32.00 7.45
N ASN A 149 -9.55 -30.95 7.60
CA ASN A 149 -9.46 -30.04 8.75
C ASN A 149 -9.81 -30.75 10.08
N VAL A 150 -10.81 -31.64 10.05
CA VAL A 150 -11.18 -32.46 11.21
C VAL A 150 -10.06 -33.44 11.55
N ILE A 151 -9.46 -34.09 10.55
CA ILE A 151 -8.31 -35.00 10.74
C ILE A 151 -7.12 -34.24 11.34
N ASP A 152 -6.75 -33.08 10.80
CA ASP A 152 -5.64 -32.26 11.30
C ASP A 152 -5.85 -31.86 12.77
N HIS A 153 -7.07 -31.45 13.14
CA HIS A 153 -7.41 -31.16 14.52
C HIS A 153 -7.29 -32.41 15.40
N TYR A 154 -7.92 -33.52 15.00
CA TYR A 154 -7.91 -34.79 15.73
C TYR A 154 -6.49 -35.30 15.98
N LEU A 155 -5.59 -35.19 14.99
CA LEU A 155 -4.18 -35.58 15.14
C LEU A 155 -3.41 -34.68 16.12
N LYS A 156 -3.78 -33.40 16.23
CA LYS A 156 -3.11 -32.42 17.12
C LYS A 156 -3.63 -32.43 18.55
N SER A 157 -4.95 -32.61 18.74
CA SER A 157 -5.62 -32.49 20.04
C SER A 157 -6.09 -33.82 20.62
N GLY A 158 -6.27 -34.86 19.79
CA GLY A 158 -6.99 -36.08 20.16
C GLY A 158 -8.52 -35.91 20.23
N GLU A 159 -9.04 -34.71 19.96
CA GLU A 159 -10.47 -34.41 20.05
C GLU A 159 -11.12 -34.46 18.66
N LEU A 160 -12.31 -35.06 18.57
CA LEU A 160 -13.11 -35.05 17.35
C LEU A 160 -14.02 -33.82 17.33
N ILE A 161 -13.82 -32.92 16.36
CA ILE A 161 -14.65 -31.73 16.17
C ILE A 161 -15.60 -31.90 14.99
N ASP A 162 -16.68 -31.12 15.01
CA ASP A 162 -17.49 -30.90 13.81
C ASP A 162 -16.68 -30.14 12.76
N ILE A 163 -17.00 -30.40 11.48
CA ILE A 163 -16.63 -29.57 10.34
C ILE A 163 -17.04 -28.12 10.66
N PRO A 164 -16.09 -27.17 10.65
CA PRO A 164 -16.37 -25.79 10.98
C PRO A 164 -17.47 -25.21 10.09
N TRP A 165 -18.58 -24.79 10.70
CA TRP A 165 -19.61 -24.05 9.99
C TRP A 165 -19.15 -22.61 9.78
N GLU A 166 -19.30 -22.09 8.56
CA GLU A 166 -18.98 -20.71 8.22
C GLU A 166 -20.22 -19.98 7.67
N PHE A 167 -20.49 -18.78 8.19
CA PHE A 167 -21.55 -17.95 7.64
C PHE A 167 -21.16 -17.42 6.26
N LEU A 168 -21.94 -17.75 5.24
CA LEU A 168 -21.79 -17.22 3.89
C LEU A 168 -23.10 -16.61 3.41
N SER A 169 -23.11 -15.30 3.20
CA SER A 169 -24.23 -14.61 2.55
C SER A 169 -24.18 -14.85 1.04
N GLN A 170 -25.07 -15.68 0.52
CA GLN A 170 -25.12 -16.06 -0.88
C GLN A 170 -26.42 -15.57 -1.54
N LYS A 171 -26.37 -15.27 -2.84
CA LYS A 171 -27.59 -15.12 -3.64
C LYS A 171 -28.18 -16.50 -3.93
N ASN A 172 -29.49 -16.57 -4.14
CA ASN A 172 -30.15 -17.80 -4.58
C ASN A 172 -29.60 -18.25 -5.94
N LYS A 173 -29.93 -19.50 -6.33
CA LYS A 173 -29.57 -20.09 -7.62
C LYS A 173 -29.94 -19.16 -8.78
N LEU A 174 -29.12 -19.16 -9.84
CA LEU A 174 -29.22 -18.22 -10.97
C LEU A 174 -30.62 -18.24 -11.63
N ASP A 175 -31.25 -19.40 -11.73
CA ASP A 175 -32.60 -19.63 -12.25
C ASP A 175 -33.70 -18.91 -11.45
N THR A 176 -33.45 -18.60 -10.18
CA THR A 176 -34.36 -17.85 -9.31
C THR A 176 -34.15 -16.33 -9.33
N LEU A 177 -33.14 -15.84 -10.07
CA LEU A 177 -32.85 -14.42 -10.19
C LEU A 177 -33.64 -13.79 -11.34
N THR A 178 -34.20 -12.59 -11.09
CA THR A 178 -35.00 -11.86 -12.08
C THR A 178 -34.13 -11.22 -13.16
N PRO A 179 -34.51 -11.25 -14.46
CA PRO A 179 -33.77 -10.62 -15.55
C PRO A 179 -33.41 -9.14 -15.31
N ALA A 180 -34.27 -8.40 -14.61
CA ALA A 180 -34.05 -7.00 -14.23
C ALA A 180 -32.72 -6.76 -13.47
N GLN A 181 -32.20 -7.76 -12.76
CA GLN A 181 -30.91 -7.64 -12.04
C GLN A 181 -29.70 -7.61 -12.98
N PHE A 182 -29.89 -7.96 -14.26
CA PHE A 182 -28.82 -8.08 -15.24
C PHE A 182 -28.92 -7.05 -16.38
N GLU A 183 -29.92 -6.16 -16.36
CA GLU A 183 -30.15 -5.17 -17.42
C GLU A 183 -28.95 -4.23 -17.68
N GLN A 184 -28.17 -3.96 -16.64
CA GLN A 184 -26.95 -3.14 -16.73
C GLN A 184 -25.77 -3.84 -17.43
N PHE A 185 -25.84 -5.16 -17.65
CA PHE A 185 -24.77 -5.90 -18.31
C PHE A 185 -25.12 -6.14 -19.78
N PRO A 186 -24.18 -5.91 -20.72
CA PRO A 186 -24.43 -6.19 -22.13
C PRO A 186 -24.63 -7.70 -22.33
N LYS A 187 -25.65 -8.06 -23.13
CA LYS A 187 -25.86 -9.45 -23.55
C LYS A 187 -24.91 -9.74 -24.71
N VAL A 188 -23.97 -10.65 -24.48
CA VAL A 188 -22.97 -11.07 -25.47
C VAL A 188 -23.03 -12.57 -25.65
N ALA A 189 -22.91 -13.05 -26.88
CA ALA A 189 -22.82 -14.48 -27.17
C ALA A 189 -21.56 -15.11 -26.54
N ARG A 190 -21.63 -16.37 -26.14
CA ARG A 190 -20.45 -17.13 -25.69
C ARG A 190 -19.56 -17.44 -26.88
N ALA A 191 -18.26 -17.29 -26.70
CA ALA A 191 -17.26 -17.90 -27.57
C ALA A 191 -17.41 -19.43 -27.46
N HIS A 192 -17.27 -20.10 -28.59
CA HIS A 192 -17.34 -21.55 -28.69
C HIS A 192 -15.94 -22.08 -28.96
N LEU A 193 -15.60 -23.22 -28.34
CA LEU A 193 -14.38 -23.95 -28.69
C LEU A 193 -14.46 -24.34 -30.17
N ARG A 194 -13.32 -24.24 -30.86
CA ARG A 194 -13.23 -24.66 -32.26
C ARG A 194 -13.03 -26.16 -32.24
N GLN A 195 -13.91 -26.90 -32.89
CA GLN A 195 -13.79 -28.35 -32.95
C GLN A 195 -13.29 -28.81 -34.32
N ASN A 196 -12.58 -29.94 -34.35
CA ASN A 196 -12.31 -30.64 -35.61
C ASN A 196 -13.62 -31.04 -36.30
N ASP A 197 -13.60 -31.27 -37.61
CA ASP A 197 -14.77 -31.81 -38.29
C ASP A 197 -15.04 -33.26 -37.84
N PRO A 198 -16.30 -33.71 -37.75
CA PRO A 198 -16.62 -35.06 -37.29
C PRO A 198 -15.96 -36.18 -38.11
N ALA A 199 -15.67 -35.97 -39.40
CA ALA A 199 -15.02 -36.99 -40.24
C ALA A 199 -13.53 -37.17 -39.90
N THR A 200 -12.91 -36.19 -39.26
CA THR A 200 -11.57 -36.26 -38.67
C THR A 200 -11.61 -36.84 -37.26
N ARG A 201 -12.56 -36.41 -36.40
CA ARG A 201 -12.72 -36.89 -35.00
C ARG A 201 -12.77 -38.41 -34.90
N VAL A 202 -13.49 -39.07 -35.82
CA VAL A 202 -13.67 -40.53 -35.81
C VAL A 202 -12.44 -41.34 -36.26
N LYS A 203 -11.40 -40.69 -36.78
CA LYS A 203 -10.21 -41.35 -37.36
C LYS A 203 -8.93 -41.15 -36.56
N THR A 204 -8.89 -40.16 -35.68
CA THR A 204 -7.67 -39.78 -34.96
C THR A 204 -7.93 -39.70 -33.46
N TYR A 205 -6.85 -39.73 -32.69
CA TYR A 205 -6.86 -39.44 -31.25
C TYR A 205 -6.37 -38.01 -30.97
N ASP A 206 -6.43 -37.14 -31.98
CA ASP A 206 -6.00 -35.75 -31.83
C ASP A 206 -7.00 -34.97 -30.97
N GLU A 207 -6.56 -33.85 -30.42
CA GLU A 207 -7.41 -32.95 -29.63
C GLU A 207 -8.64 -32.51 -30.44
N VAL A 208 -9.84 -32.84 -29.95
CA VAL A 208 -11.12 -32.54 -30.61
C VAL A 208 -11.52 -31.08 -30.43
N ASP A 209 -11.41 -30.57 -29.20
CA ASP A 209 -11.75 -29.21 -28.81
C ASP A 209 -10.49 -28.35 -28.72
N HIS A 210 -10.28 -27.45 -29.68
CA HIS A 210 -9.18 -26.49 -29.63
C HIS A 210 -9.50 -25.35 -28.68
N ALA A 211 -8.48 -24.95 -27.90
CA ALA A 211 -8.58 -23.84 -26.97
C ALA A 211 -9.09 -22.53 -27.64
N LEU A 212 -9.80 -21.74 -26.84
CA LEU A 212 -10.12 -20.36 -27.19
C LEU A 212 -8.84 -19.58 -27.48
N THR A 213 -8.89 -18.63 -28.41
CA THR A 213 -7.76 -17.70 -28.58
C THR A 213 -7.57 -16.89 -27.30
N GLU A 214 -6.38 -16.30 -27.14
CA GLU A 214 -6.10 -15.40 -26.01
C GLU A 214 -7.12 -14.25 -25.94
N ASN A 215 -7.50 -13.68 -27.08
CA ASN A 215 -8.48 -12.59 -27.14
C ASN A 215 -9.89 -13.07 -26.74
N GLU A 216 -10.34 -14.22 -27.23
CA GLU A 216 -11.62 -14.81 -26.82
C GLU A 216 -11.63 -15.10 -25.31
N THR A 217 -10.55 -15.65 -24.78
CA THR A 217 -10.39 -15.93 -23.35
C THR A 217 -10.45 -14.65 -22.49
N LYS A 218 -9.78 -13.58 -22.93
CA LYS A 218 -9.86 -12.25 -22.28
C LYS A 218 -11.29 -11.69 -22.30
N CYS A 219 -12.00 -11.81 -23.43
CA CYS A 219 -13.39 -11.37 -23.54
C CYS A 219 -14.36 -12.21 -22.67
N GLU A 220 -14.17 -13.53 -22.61
CA GLU A 220 -14.96 -14.46 -21.78
C GLU A 220 -14.67 -14.32 -20.28
N SER A 221 -13.45 -13.95 -19.90
CA SER A 221 -13.14 -13.67 -18.50
C SER A 221 -13.65 -12.29 -18.07
N ALA A 222 -13.61 -11.29 -18.96
CA ALA A 222 -14.06 -9.93 -18.67
C ALA A 222 -15.58 -9.80 -18.46
N ARG A 223 -16.39 -10.76 -18.91
CA ARG A 223 -17.85 -10.83 -18.64
C ARG A 223 -18.22 -11.42 -17.28
N CYS A 224 -17.25 -11.88 -16.49
CA CYS A 224 -17.50 -12.39 -15.15
C CYS A 224 -18.32 -11.35 -14.36
N LEU A 225 -19.31 -11.82 -13.59
CA LEU A 225 -20.14 -10.94 -12.76
C LEU A 225 -19.47 -10.59 -11.40
N SER A 226 -18.18 -10.91 -11.23
CA SER A 226 -17.42 -10.71 -9.98
C SER A 226 -18.19 -11.20 -8.74
N CYS A 227 -18.51 -12.50 -8.70
CA CYS A 227 -19.26 -13.09 -7.59
C CYS A 227 -18.39 -13.24 -6.33
N GLY A 228 -18.02 -12.13 -5.69
CA GLY A 228 -17.25 -12.17 -4.46
C GLY A 228 -17.25 -10.85 -3.70
N CYS A 229 -17.46 -10.92 -2.40
CA CYS A 229 -17.16 -9.79 -1.51
C CYS A 229 -15.64 -9.77 -1.29
N SER A 230 -14.96 -8.68 -1.67
CA SER A 230 -13.52 -8.51 -1.44
C SER A 230 -13.14 -8.58 0.04
N ALA A 231 -14.09 -8.32 0.94
CA ALA A 231 -13.92 -8.43 2.38
C ALA A 231 -14.22 -9.83 2.95
N VAL A 232 -14.48 -10.88 2.16
CA VAL A 232 -14.94 -12.18 2.70
C VAL A 232 -14.01 -12.78 3.76
N PHE A 233 -12.71 -12.50 3.68
CA PHE A 233 -11.70 -12.96 4.64
C PHE A 233 -11.44 -11.98 5.79
N THR A 234 -11.98 -10.76 5.73
CA THR A 234 -11.75 -9.68 6.70
C THR A 234 -13.06 -9.07 7.24
N CYS A 235 -14.21 -9.65 6.91
CA CYS A 235 -15.53 -9.13 7.27
C CYS A 235 -15.88 -9.51 8.71
N ASP A 236 -15.91 -8.51 9.60
CA ASP A 236 -16.32 -8.64 11.00
C ASP A 236 -17.74 -9.20 11.11
N LEU A 237 -18.67 -8.76 10.24
CA LEU A 237 -20.05 -9.25 10.26
C LEU A 237 -20.11 -10.76 9.97
N LYS A 238 -19.32 -11.24 9.01
CA LYS A 238 -19.24 -12.67 8.70
C LYS A 238 -18.64 -13.45 9.87
N LYS A 239 -17.58 -12.94 10.48
CA LYS A 239 -16.97 -13.54 11.68
C LYS A 239 -18.00 -13.68 12.80
N VAL A 240 -18.63 -12.58 13.20
CA VAL A 240 -19.63 -12.57 14.27
C VAL A 240 -20.85 -13.44 13.91
N ALA A 241 -21.34 -13.39 12.68
CA ALA A 241 -22.44 -14.26 12.24
C ALA A 241 -22.08 -15.76 12.28
N THR A 242 -20.81 -16.07 12.01
CA THR A 242 -20.25 -17.42 12.15
C THR A 242 -20.25 -17.85 13.62
N ASP A 243 -19.67 -17.03 14.49
CA ASP A 243 -19.54 -17.30 15.93
C ASP A 243 -20.91 -17.55 16.61
N TYR A 244 -21.93 -16.78 16.22
CA TYR A 244 -23.29 -16.90 16.76
C TYR A 244 -24.23 -17.83 15.97
N ARG A 245 -23.74 -18.55 14.96
CA ARG A 245 -24.55 -19.46 14.12
C ARG A 245 -25.84 -18.84 13.57
N VAL A 246 -25.72 -17.62 13.05
CA VAL A 246 -26.87 -16.81 12.61
C VAL A 246 -27.56 -17.44 11.40
N ASP A 247 -28.88 -17.62 11.51
CA ASP A 247 -29.75 -17.97 10.37
C ASP A 247 -30.37 -16.71 9.75
N GLN A 248 -29.89 -16.34 8.56
CA GLN A 248 -30.38 -15.19 7.81
C GLN A 248 -31.86 -15.33 7.37
N LYS A 249 -32.39 -16.55 7.28
CA LYS A 249 -33.76 -16.81 6.79
C LYS A 249 -34.82 -16.72 7.88
N LYS A 250 -34.42 -16.77 9.17
CA LYS A 250 -35.34 -16.77 10.32
C LYS A 250 -36.29 -15.57 10.33
N TYR A 251 -35.81 -14.39 9.90
CA TYR A 251 -36.60 -13.16 9.83
C TYR A 251 -36.55 -12.54 8.42
N ALA A 252 -36.96 -13.32 7.42
CA ALA A 252 -37.04 -12.82 6.04
C ALA A 252 -38.13 -11.74 5.89
N GLY A 253 -37.85 -10.69 5.12
CA GLY A 253 -38.78 -9.57 4.92
C GLY A 253 -38.36 -8.64 3.79
N LYS A 254 -38.93 -7.43 3.77
CA LYS A 254 -38.54 -6.39 2.82
C LYS A 254 -37.06 -6.06 3.01
N VAL A 255 -36.34 -5.89 1.90
CA VAL A 255 -34.94 -5.45 1.87
C VAL A 255 -34.82 -4.21 1.00
N ASN A 256 -34.00 -3.25 1.42
CA ASN A 256 -33.65 -2.13 0.56
C ASN A 256 -32.63 -2.56 -0.48
N LYS A 257 -32.80 -2.07 -1.70
CA LYS A 257 -31.83 -2.27 -2.78
C LYS A 257 -31.35 -0.91 -3.22
N PHE A 258 -30.04 -0.72 -3.17
CA PHE A 258 -29.38 0.52 -3.55
C PHE A 258 -28.50 0.28 -4.76
N ARG A 259 -28.34 1.32 -5.58
CA ARG A 259 -27.35 1.32 -6.66
C ARG A 259 -25.95 1.35 -6.04
N VAL A 260 -25.04 0.53 -6.57
CA VAL A 260 -23.61 0.60 -6.22
C VAL A 260 -23.01 1.83 -6.88
N ASP A 261 -22.31 2.64 -6.09
CA ASP A 261 -21.58 3.81 -6.56
C ASP A 261 -20.08 3.47 -6.69
N ALA A 262 -19.62 3.44 -7.94
CA ALA A 262 -18.21 3.22 -8.31
C ALA A 262 -17.64 4.40 -9.11
N THR A 263 -18.24 5.59 -8.98
CA THR A 263 -17.83 6.81 -9.69
C THR A 263 -16.51 7.36 -9.18
N HIS A 264 -16.17 7.15 -7.91
CA HIS A 264 -14.90 7.59 -7.33
C HIS A 264 -13.71 6.80 -7.93
N PRO A 265 -12.57 7.43 -8.23
CA PRO A 265 -11.42 6.76 -8.88
C PRO A 265 -10.87 5.56 -8.12
N HIS A 266 -10.89 5.63 -6.78
CA HIS A 266 -10.25 4.64 -5.91
C HIS A 266 -11.18 3.85 -4.98
N ILE A 267 -12.44 4.26 -4.83
CA ILE A 267 -13.33 3.74 -3.77
C ILE A 267 -14.65 3.33 -4.40
N VAL A 268 -15.16 2.17 -4.00
CA VAL A 268 -16.50 1.69 -4.35
C VAL A 268 -17.35 1.71 -3.09
N LEU A 269 -18.52 2.35 -3.18
CA LEU A 269 -19.55 2.36 -2.15
C LEU A 269 -20.70 1.44 -2.59
N ASP A 270 -20.87 0.34 -1.88
CA ASP A 270 -21.98 -0.60 -2.02
C ASP A 270 -22.86 -0.57 -0.76
N PRO A 271 -23.92 0.27 -0.74
CA PRO A 271 -24.77 0.39 0.43
C PRO A 271 -25.54 -0.89 0.75
N ASN A 272 -25.63 -1.85 -0.17
CA ASN A 272 -26.32 -3.13 0.07
C ASN A 272 -25.58 -4.01 1.08
N LYS A 273 -24.30 -3.74 1.34
CA LYS A 273 -23.49 -4.43 2.37
C LYS A 273 -23.45 -3.64 3.69
N CYS A 274 -23.92 -2.41 3.71
CA CYS A 274 -23.77 -1.51 4.84
C CYS A 274 -24.73 -1.87 5.97
N ILE A 275 -24.20 -2.05 7.18
CA ILE A 275 -25.00 -2.22 8.42
C ILE A 275 -25.28 -0.90 9.15
N VAL A 276 -25.02 0.25 8.51
CA VAL A 276 -25.34 1.59 9.03
C VAL A 276 -24.70 1.86 10.42
N CYS A 277 -23.53 1.27 10.69
CA CYS A 277 -22.86 1.37 11.99
C CYS A 277 -22.20 2.73 12.28
N GLY A 278 -22.07 3.60 11.27
CA GLY A 278 -21.49 4.94 11.42
C GLY A 278 -19.98 5.04 11.53
N LYS A 279 -19.24 3.93 11.61
CA LYS A 279 -17.77 3.95 11.75
C LYS A 279 -17.08 4.83 10.70
N CYS A 280 -17.49 4.73 9.43
CA CYS A 280 -16.93 5.53 8.34
C CYS A 280 -17.29 7.02 8.42
N VAL A 281 -18.52 7.35 8.83
CA VAL A 281 -18.99 8.74 9.02
C VAL A 281 -18.21 9.38 10.16
N ARG A 282 -18.18 8.72 11.32
CA ARG A 282 -17.47 9.19 12.51
C ARG A 282 -15.99 9.35 12.27
N LEU A 283 -15.32 8.38 11.63
CA LEU A 283 -13.90 8.51 11.32
C LEU A 283 -13.62 9.70 10.40
N CYS A 284 -14.44 9.88 9.35
CA CYS A 284 -14.24 10.95 8.36
C CYS A 284 -14.50 12.35 8.95
N ASP A 285 -15.45 12.47 9.88
CA ASP A 285 -15.77 13.73 10.55
C ASP A 285 -14.91 13.97 11.81
N GLU A 286 -14.98 13.06 12.79
CA GLU A 286 -14.42 13.22 14.14
C GLU A 286 -12.89 13.15 14.16
N VAL A 287 -12.28 12.27 13.37
CA VAL A 287 -10.83 12.03 13.41
C VAL A 287 -10.12 12.77 12.28
N LEU A 288 -10.64 12.70 11.05
CA LEU A 288 -9.99 13.33 9.90
C LEU A 288 -10.37 14.81 9.72
N GLY A 289 -11.49 15.26 10.29
CA GLY A 289 -11.98 16.63 10.12
C GLY A 289 -12.37 16.96 8.67
N ILE A 290 -12.91 15.99 7.93
CA ILE A 290 -13.26 16.11 6.50
C ILE A 290 -14.79 16.15 6.30
N GLY A 291 -15.52 15.24 6.94
CA GLY A 291 -16.98 15.18 6.86
C GLY A 291 -17.56 14.86 5.47
N ALA A 292 -16.89 14.01 4.67
CA ALA A 292 -17.32 13.67 3.30
C ALA A 292 -18.51 12.68 3.23
N LEU A 293 -18.79 11.94 4.31
CA LEU A 293 -19.84 10.92 4.39
C LEU A 293 -20.83 11.28 5.50
N GLY A 294 -22.12 10.99 5.28
CA GLY A 294 -23.17 11.22 6.27
C GLY A 294 -24.36 10.26 6.12
N TYR A 295 -25.31 10.37 7.04
CA TYR A 295 -26.58 9.63 6.96
C TYR A 295 -27.61 10.41 6.15
N VAL A 296 -28.31 9.69 5.28
CA VAL A 296 -29.43 10.21 4.49
C VAL A 296 -30.68 9.39 4.82
N ARG A 297 -31.84 10.06 4.85
CA ARG A 297 -33.15 9.50 5.29
C ARG A 297 -33.14 9.06 6.76
N ARG A 298 -34.18 8.33 7.19
CA ARG A 298 -34.40 7.89 8.58
C ARG A 298 -35.01 6.49 8.62
N GLY A 299 -34.86 5.82 9.77
CA GLY A 299 -35.45 4.51 10.03
C GLY A 299 -34.97 3.43 9.06
N PHE A 300 -35.89 2.62 8.56
CA PHE A 300 -35.58 1.53 7.65
C PHE A 300 -34.92 1.98 6.35
N GLU A 301 -35.18 3.20 5.86
CA GLU A 301 -34.59 3.72 4.62
C GLU A 301 -33.25 4.43 4.82
N MET A 302 -32.71 4.45 6.04
CA MET A 302 -31.45 5.13 6.34
C MET A 302 -30.29 4.52 5.53
N VAL A 303 -29.49 5.37 4.93
CA VAL A 303 -28.34 4.96 4.11
C VAL A 303 -27.17 5.92 4.32
N VAL A 304 -25.95 5.38 4.33
CA VAL A 304 -24.74 6.22 4.31
C VAL A 304 -24.47 6.65 2.87
N LYS A 305 -24.37 7.96 2.65
CA LYS A 305 -24.07 8.56 1.35
C LYS A 305 -23.04 9.69 1.48
N PRO A 306 -22.37 10.07 0.39
CA PRO A 306 -21.55 11.27 0.38
C PRO A 306 -22.38 12.52 0.67
N ALA A 307 -21.71 13.56 1.18
CA ALA A 307 -22.32 14.83 1.53
C ALA A 307 -23.16 15.40 0.37
N LEU A 308 -24.38 15.88 0.68
CA LEU A 308 -25.34 16.42 -0.29
C LEU A 308 -25.75 15.44 -1.41
N GLU A 309 -25.57 14.13 -1.21
CA GLU A 309 -25.81 13.09 -2.22
C GLU A 309 -25.04 13.27 -3.55
N LYS A 310 -23.95 14.04 -3.52
CA LYS A 310 -23.06 14.22 -4.66
C LYS A 310 -22.18 12.97 -4.88
N PRO A 311 -21.57 12.79 -6.06
CA PRO A 311 -20.48 11.82 -6.23
C PRO A 311 -19.40 12.06 -5.17
N LEU A 312 -18.85 10.99 -4.58
CA LEU A 312 -17.87 11.12 -3.49
C LEU A 312 -16.66 11.98 -3.87
N ALA A 313 -16.22 11.90 -5.13
CA ALA A 313 -15.10 12.68 -5.66
C ALA A 313 -15.39 14.19 -5.78
N GLU A 314 -16.67 14.60 -5.75
CA GLU A 314 -17.11 16.01 -5.79
C GLU A 314 -17.43 16.58 -4.39
N THR A 315 -17.14 15.80 -3.34
CA THR A 315 -17.24 16.24 -1.95
C THR A 315 -15.87 16.65 -1.41
N ASN A 316 -15.76 16.96 -0.11
CA ASN A 316 -14.49 17.23 0.55
C ASN A 316 -13.59 15.97 0.69
N CYS A 317 -13.94 14.84 0.08
CA CYS A 317 -13.18 13.59 0.17
C CYS A 317 -11.75 13.76 -0.37
N THR A 318 -10.75 13.54 0.49
CA THR A 318 -9.32 13.57 0.13
C THR A 318 -8.80 12.23 -0.39
N SER A 319 -9.70 11.30 -0.74
CA SER A 319 -9.34 9.95 -1.21
C SER A 319 -8.40 9.16 -0.29
N CYS A 320 -8.34 9.45 1.02
CA CYS A 320 -7.40 8.77 1.92
C CYS A 320 -7.71 7.27 2.16
N GLY A 321 -8.94 6.84 1.91
CA GLY A 321 -9.38 5.44 2.05
C GLY A 321 -9.46 4.91 3.49
N ASN A 322 -9.29 5.74 4.52
CA ASN A 322 -9.42 5.29 5.92
C ASN A 322 -10.85 4.82 6.25
N CYS A 323 -11.87 5.34 5.55
CA CYS A 323 -13.24 4.86 5.65
C CYS A 323 -13.45 3.43 5.13
N VAL A 324 -12.58 2.96 4.23
CA VAL A 324 -12.56 1.58 3.71
C VAL A 324 -11.94 0.66 4.76
N GLU A 325 -10.83 1.07 5.37
CA GLU A 325 -10.13 0.32 6.42
C GLU A 325 -11.04 -0.01 7.61
N ILE A 326 -11.84 0.97 8.05
CA ILE A 326 -12.70 0.82 9.22
C ILE A 326 -14.05 0.12 8.90
N CYS A 327 -14.33 -0.16 7.62
CA CYS A 327 -15.61 -0.71 7.20
C CYS A 327 -15.72 -2.21 7.53
N PRO A 328 -16.61 -2.63 8.44
CA PRO A 328 -16.65 -4.02 8.94
C PRO A 328 -17.25 -5.03 7.94
N THR A 329 -17.76 -4.57 6.80
CA THR A 329 -18.62 -5.34 5.88
C THR A 329 -18.17 -5.30 4.42
N GLY A 330 -17.15 -4.49 4.10
CA GLY A 330 -16.77 -4.22 2.70
C GLY A 330 -17.82 -3.42 1.92
N ALA A 331 -18.70 -2.68 2.61
CA ALA A 331 -19.61 -1.73 1.99
C ALA A 331 -18.87 -0.53 1.37
N LEU A 332 -17.76 -0.14 1.99
CA LEU A 332 -16.74 0.69 1.37
C LEU A 332 -15.56 -0.23 1.07
N SER A 333 -15.12 -0.26 -0.19
CA SER A 333 -14.00 -1.09 -0.63
C SER A 333 -13.11 -0.33 -1.60
N LEU A 334 -11.83 -0.69 -1.68
CA LEU A 334 -10.94 -0.14 -2.69
C LEU A 334 -11.34 -0.67 -4.07
N LYS A 335 -11.18 0.17 -5.10
CA LYS A 335 -11.28 -0.27 -6.49
C LYS A 335 -10.03 -1.08 -6.81
N MET A 336 -10.22 -2.34 -7.18
CA MET A 336 -9.10 -3.24 -7.43
C MET A 336 -8.45 -2.94 -8.79
N PRO A 337 -7.12 -3.17 -8.93
CA PRO A 337 -6.40 -2.91 -10.16
C PRO A 337 -6.70 -3.93 -11.29
N CYS A 338 -7.44 -5.00 -11.00
CA CYS A 338 -7.82 -6.01 -11.99
C CYS A 338 -9.24 -5.78 -12.53
N THR A 339 -9.46 -6.18 -13.79
CA THR A 339 -10.75 -6.06 -14.49
C THR A 339 -11.90 -6.75 -13.75
N GLN A 340 -11.60 -7.88 -13.11
CA GLN A 340 -12.57 -8.69 -12.38
C GLN A 340 -11.98 -9.06 -11.01
N PRO A 341 -12.34 -8.34 -9.93
CA PRO A 341 -11.86 -8.65 -8.60
C PRO A 341 -12.45 -9.95 -8.05
N GLY A 342 -11.59 -10.77 -7.46
CA GLY A 342 -11.97 -11.96 -6.71
C GLY A 342 -11.78 -11.77 -5.20
N PRO A 343 -12.42 -12.61 -4.37
CA PRO A 343 -12.07 -12.73 -2.97
C PRO A 343 -10.75 -13.50 -2.87
N PHE A 344 -9.62 -12.80 -3.01
CA PHE A 344 -8.32 -13.41 -2.87
C PHE A 344 -7.84 -13.32 -1.42
N LYS A 345 -7.36 -14.44 -0.88
CA LYS A 345 -6.69 -14.45 0.42
C LYS A 345 -5.33 -13.80 0.27
N THR A 346 -5.07 -12.76 1.05
CA THR A 346 -3.82 -11.99 0.98
C THR A 346 -2.85 -12.42 2.06
N THR A 347 -1.55 -12.40 1.76
CA THR A 347 -0.48 -12.45 2.76
C THR A 347 -0.04 -11.03 3.12
N THR A 348 0.13 -10.75 4.40
CA THR A 348 0.46 -9.41 4.90
C THR A 348 1.96 -9.25 5.17
N TYR A 349 2.50 -8.08 4.82
CA TYR A 349 3.88 -7.70 5.08
C TYR A 349 3.94 -6.29 5.65
N ASP A 350 4.69 -6.09 6.72
CA ASP A 350 4.87 -4.78 7.35
C ASP A 350 5.98 -3.99 6.66
N SER A 351 5.77 -2.70 6.46
CA SER A 351 6.81 -1.78 5.98
C SER A 351 6.48 -0.34 6.38
N VAL A 352 7.14 0.65 5.77
CA VAL A 352 7.01 2.06 6.12
C VAL A 352 6.82 2.93 4.88
N CYS A 353 6.03 4.00 5.01
CA CYS A 353 5.89 5.02 3.98
C CYS A 353 7.07 6.00 4.02
N SER A 354 7.74 6.23 2.89
CA SER A 354 8.84 7.20 2.76
C SER A 354 8.45 8.52 2.06
N LEU A 355 7.16 8.74 1.78
CA LEU A 355 6.70 9.86 0.94
C LEU A 355 6.56 11.21 1.68
N CYS A 356 6.55 11.20 3.02
CA CYS A 356 6.56 12.41 3.85
C CYS A 356 7.13 12.10 5.23
N GLY A 357 7.46 13.13 6.01
CA GLY A 357 8.10 13.01 7.32
C GLY A 357 7.30 12.27 8.40
N SER A 358 6.02 11.95 8.17
CA SER A 358 5.21 11.20 9.15
C SER A 358 5.55 9.71 9.25
N ASN A 359 6.22 9.12 8.24
CA ASN A 359 6.55 7.68 8.16
C ASN A 359 5.46 6.73 8.66
N CYS A 360 4.26 6.84 8.08
CA CYS A 360 3.15 5.97 8.48
C CYS A 360 3.54 4.50 8.31
N ALA A 361 3.23 3.67 9.32
CA ALA A 361 3.46 2.23 9.25
C ALA A 361 2.43 1.60 8.29
N LEU A 362 2.94 0.91 7.26
CA LEU A 362 2.15 0.32 6.19
C LEU A 362 2.03 -1.19 6.36
N VAL A 363 0.90 -1.74 5.91
CA VAL A 363 0.69 -3.18 5.75
C VAL A 363 0.40 -3.45 4.27
N TYR A 364 1.31 -4.14 3.61
CA TYR A 364 1.13 -4.60 2.23
C TYR A 364 0.37 -5.91 2.22
N HIS A 365 -0.74 -5.94 1.50
CA HIS A 365 -1.48 -7.17 1.22
C HIS A 365 -1.06 -7.68 -0.14
N LYS A 366 -0.38 -8.82 -0.18
CA LYS A 366 0.06 -9.48 -1.42
C LYS A 366 -0.87 -10.63 -1.79
N VAL A 367 -1.07 -10.80 -3.10
CA VAL A 367 -1.61 -12.03 -3.69
C VAL A 367 -0.55 -12.49 -4.69
N ASN A 368 0.01 -13.67 -4.48
CA ASN A 368 1.24 -14.10 -5.14
C ASN A 368 2.37 -13.07 -4.90
N ASP A 369 3.09 -12.67 -5.95
CA ASP A 369 4.12 -11.62 -5.89
C ASP A 369 3.64 -10.21 -6.25
N ASP A 370 2.32 -10.03 -6.38
CA ASP A 370 1.71 -8.75 -6.72
C ASP A 370 1.09 -8.05 -5.51
N ILE A 371 1.14 -6.72 -5.55
CA ILE A 371 0.50 -5.84 -4.59
C ILE A 371 -1.02 -5.80 -4.82
N TRP A 372 -1.78 -6.28 -3.84
CA TRP A 372 -3.24 -6.24 -3.86
C TRP A 372 -3.77 -4.92 -3.30
N THR A 373 -3.46 -4.63 -2.04
CA THR A 373 -3.85 -3.39 -1.35
C THR A 373 -2.79 -2.97 -0.34
N VAL A 374 -2.82 -1.71 0.09
CA VAL A 374 -2.00 -1.19 1.19
C VAL A 374 -2.92 -0.63 2.27
N GLY A 375 -2.73 -1.11 3.49
CA GLY A 375 -3.41 -0.64 4.70
C GLY A 375 -2.43 0.08 5.62
N GLY A 376 -2.96 0.66 6.69
CA GLY A 376 -2.17 1.22 7.79
C GLY A 376 -2.09 0.24 8.95
N LYS A 377 -0.92 0.11 9.59
CA LYS A 377 -0.77 -0.75 10.76
C LYS A 377 -1.55 -0.16 11.96
N PRO A 378 -2.58 -0.87 12.50
CA PRO A 378 -3.53 -0.27 13.44
C PRO A 378 -2.90 0.32 14.71
N ILE A 379 -1.88 -0.36 15.25
CA ILE A 379 -1.18 0.07 16.45
C ILE A 379 0.21 0.54 16.04
N ASN A 380 0.43 1.86 16.09
CA ASN A 380 1.74 2.48 15.99
C ASN A 380 1.76 3.78 16.82
N GLN A 381 2.93 4.34 17.07
CA GLN A 381 3.10 5.37 18.10
C GLN A 381 2.35 6.69 17.86
N TYR A 382 2.18 7.12 16.60
CA TYR A 382 1.66 8.47 16.29
C TYR A 382 0.56 8.52 15.23
N THR A 383 0.53 7.62 14.25
CA THR A 383 -0.48 7.66 13.18
C THR A 383 -1.67 6.74 13.44
N GLN A 384 -1.58 5.79 14.37
CA GLN A 384 -2.68 4.92 14.82
C GLN A 384 -3.43 4.24 13.65
N GLY A 385 -2.69 3.75 12.64
CA GLY A 385 -3.25 3.13 11.44
C GLY A 385 -3.79 4.08 10.37
N LEU A 386 -3.80 5.39 10.61
CA LEU A 386 -4.17 6.38 9.61
C LEU A 386 -3.06 6.54 8.56
N ILE A 387 -3.46 6.53 7.29
CA ILE A 387 -2.60 6.82 6.15
C ILE A 387 -3.30 7.76 5.17
N CYS A 388 -2.52 8.54 4.41
CA CYS A 388 -3.04 9.42 3.37
C CYS A 388 -3.19 8.69 2.02
N GLN A 389 -3.76 9.37 1.02
CA GLN A 389 -3.89 8.81 -0.33
C GLN A 389 -2.54 8.40 -0.93
N ARG A 390 -1.48 9.18 -0.69
CA ARG A 390 -0.11 8.88 -1.17
C ARG A 390 0.40 7.55 -0.61
N GLY A 391 0.24 7.33 0.69
CA GLY A 391 0.64 6.07 1.34
C GLY A 391 -0.20 4.87 0.89
N ARG A 392 -1.50 5.08 0.63
CA ARG A 392 -2.42 4.00 0.28
C ARG A 392 -2.36 3.57 -1.19
N PHE A 393 -2.27 4.53 -2.11
CA PHE A 393 -2.38 4.28 -3.56
C PHE A 393 -1.10 4.58 -4.32
N GLY A 394 -0.23 5.46 -3.79
CA GLY A 394 1.03 5.82 -4.44
C GLY A 394 2.00 4.65 -4.57
N GLN A 395 1.90 3.65 -3.70
CA GLN A 395 2.76 2.45 -3.71
C GLN A 395 2.58 1.61 -4.98
N HIS A 396 1.34 1.45 -5.46
CA HIS A 396 1.08 0.76 -6.73
C HIS A 396 1.76 1.44 -7.91
N ASN A 397 1.66 2.76 -7.98
CA ASN A 397 2.27 3.53 -9.07
C ASN A 397 3.80 3.50 -8.97
N ALA A 398 4.34 3.67 -7.77
CA ALA A 398 5.78 3.66 -7.54
C ALA A 398 6.42 2.35 -8.00
N LEU A 399 5.79 1.20 -7.71
CA LEU A 399 6.32 -0.12 -8.07
C LEU A 399 6.14 -0.52 -9.54
N ARG A 400 5.24 0.12 -10.29
CA ARG A 400 4.85 -0.32 -11.65
C ARG A 400 5.19 0.66 -12.76
N THR A 401 5.25 1.95 -12.47
CA THR A 401 5.36 2.99 -13.49
C THR A 401 6.80 3.49 -13.60
N ASN A 402 7.33 3.58 -14.84
CA ASN A 402 8.64 4.16 -15.15
C ASN A 402 9.82 3.58 -14.35
N ARG A 403 9.75 2.29 -13.99
CA ARG A 403 10.79 1.61 -13.20
C ARG A 403 12.01 1.27 -14.03
N LEU A 404 13.19 1.59 -13.50
CA LEU A 404 14.44 1.08 -14.05
C LEU A 404 14.64 -0.38 -13.61
N THR A 405 14.89 -1.27 -14.56
CA THR A 405 15.10 -2.70 -14.32
C THR A 405 16.52 -3.17 -14.62
N SER A 406 17.26 -2.40 -15.42
CA SER A 406 18.64 -2.71 -15.82
C SER A 406 19.53 -1.48 -15.78
N ALA A 407 20.81 -1.66 -15.43
CA ALA A 407 21.80 -0.60 -15.51
C ALA A 407 22.12 -0.24 -16.97
N ARG A 408 22.54 1.01 -17.18
CA ARG A 408 22.99 1.50 -18.49
C ARG A 408 24.16 2.47 -18.35
N ARG A 409 25.03 2.47 -19.37
CA ARG A 409 26.21 3.32 -19.44
C ARG A 409 26.32 3.98 -20.81
N THR A 410 26.77 5.23 -20.82
CA THR A 410 27.11 5.98 -22.03
C THR A 410 28.62 5.92 -22.28
N GLN A 411 29.01 5.43 -23.45
CA GLN A 411 30.39 5.43 -23.93
C GLN A 411 30.43 6.01 -25.35
N GLN A 412 31.36 6.93 -25.61
CA GLN A 412 31.51 7.57 -26.93
C GLN A 412 30.18 8.11 -27.51
N GLY A 413 29.33 8.69 -26.65
CA GLY A 413 28.02 9.24 -27.03
C GLY A 413 26.89 8.22 -27.24
N LYS A 414 27.14 6.91 -27.08
CA LYS A 414 26.12 5.86 -27.19
C LYS A 414 25.80 5.28 -25.82
N THR A 415 24.51 5.25 -25.48
CA THR A 415 24.00 4.65 -24.24
C THR A 415 23.57 3.21 -24.51
N ALA A 416 24.09 2.26 -23.73
CA ALA A 416 23.74 0.85 -23.83
C ALA A 416 23.49 0.24 -22.44
N PRO A 417 22.63 -0.80 -22.33
CA PRO A 417 22.51 -1.59 -21.11
C PRO A 417 23.83 -2.27 -20.73
N CYS A 418 24.05 -2.48 -19.44
CA CYS A 418 25.17 -3.26 -18.91
C CYS A 418 24.74 -4.06 -17.68
N SER A 419 25.57 -5.02 -17.27
CA SER A 419 25.32 -5.78 -16.03
C SER A 419 25.49 -4.89 -14.78
N MET A 420 24.92 -5.32 -13.66
CA MET A 420 25.08 -4.61 -12.38
C MET A 420 26.54 -4.57 -11.92
N ASP A 421 27.30 -5.66 -12.11
CA ASP A 421 28.72 -5.71 -11.71
C ASP A 421 29.57 -4.76 -12.57
N GLU A 422 29.33 -4.69 -13.88
CA GLU A 422 30.00 -3.71 -14.75
C GLU A 422 29.67 -2.27 -14.37
N ALA A 423 28.42 -1.99 -14.00
CA ALA A 423 27.99 -0.67 -13.59
C ALA A 423 28.61 -0.24 -12.26
N ILE A 424 28.66 -1.13 -11.26
CA ILE A 424 29.30 -0.89 -9.97
C ILE A 424 30.80 -0.64 -10.16
N ASN A 425 31.47 -1.47 -10.98
CA ASN A 425 32.87 -1.28 -11.32
C ASN A 425 33.11 0.06 -12.01
N ALA A 426 32.26 0.44 -12.97
CA ALA A 426 32.37 1.72 -13.67
C ALA A 426 32.16 2.92 -12.73
N LEU A 427 31.27 2.80 -11.74
CA LEU A 427 31.06 3.80 -10.70
C LEU A 427 32.31 3.99 -9.84
N ALA A 428 32.83 2.89 -9.28
CA ALA A 428 34.03 2.92 -8.44
C ALA A 428 35.24 3.49 -9.20
N GLN A 429 35.48 3.03 -10.43
CA GLN A 429 36.59 3.51 -11.26
C GLN A 429 36.44 4.99 -11.65
N GLY A 430 35.23 5.43 -11.97
CA GLY A 430 34.97 6.85 -12.28
C GLY A 430 35.32 7.77 -11.11
N LEU A 431 34.88 7.41 -9.89
CA LEU A 431 35.19 8.16 -8.67
C LEU A 431 36.69 8.14 -8.35
N LEU A 432 37.34 6.97 -8.38
CA LEU A 432 38.77 6.83 -8.16
C LEU A 432 39.62 7.62 -9.17
N THR A 433 39.22 7.63 -10.43
CA THR A 433 39.93 8.36 -11.49
C THR A 433 39.85 9.86 -11.25
N THR A 434 38.66 10.39 -10.94
CA THR A 434 38.53 11.82 -10.62
C THR A 434 39.30 12.19 -9.36
N HIS A 435 39.21 11.40 -8.30
CA HIS A 435 39.96 11.65 -7.07
C HIS A 435 41.48 11.73 -7.32
N LYS A 436 42.04 10.78 -8.09
CA LYS A 436 43.47 10.75 -8.42
C LYS A 436 43.93 11.90 -9.31
N THR A 437 43.07 12.37 -10.21
CA THR A 437 43.45 13.34 -11.26
C THR A 437 43.06 14.78 -10.95
N GLN A 438 42.01 14.99 -10.15
CA GLN A 438 41.43 16.32 -9.87
C GLN A 438 41.29 16.62 -8.37
N GLY A 439 41.39 15.60 -7.51
CA GLY A 439 41.30 15.74 -6.06
C GLY A 439 39.87 15.82 -5.49
N PRO A 440 39.75 15.88 -4.14
CA PRO A 440 38.46 15.82 -3.42
C PRO A 440 37.47 16.96 -3.75
N GLU A 441 37.99 18.16 -4.00
CA GLU A 441 37.18 19.36 -4.26
C GLU A 441 36.47 19.33 -5.62
N ALA A 442 36.91 18.45 -6.53
CA ALA A 442 36.30 18.26 -7.84
C ALA A 442 35.18 17.20 -7.84
N MET A 443 34.79 16.67 -6.68
CA MET A 443 33.81 15.58 -6.56
C MET A 443 32.56 16.04 -5.81
N GLY A 444 31.39 15.88 -6.40
CA GLY A 444 30.09 16.19 -5.77
C GLY A 444 29.29 14.92 -5.46
N PHE A 445 28.66 14.90 -4.29
CA PHE A 445 27.86 13.78 -3.80
C PHE A 445 26.48 14.30 -3.38
N LEU A 446 25.43 13.92 -4.12
CA LEU A 446 24.06 14.34 -3.82
C LEU A 446 23.24 13.13 -3.40
N ILE A 447 22.55 13.20 -2.25
CA ILE A 447 21.76 12.09 -1.73
C ILE A 447 20.39 12.54 -1.24
N SER A 448 19.38 11.82 -1.69
CA SER A 448 17.98 12.10 -1.37
C SER A 448 17.69 11.95 0.12
N PRO A 449 16.93 12.89 0.72
CA PRO A 449 16.35 12.74 2.05
C PRO A 449 15.23 11.69 2.14
N THR A 450 15.11 10.79 1.16
CA THR A 450 14.28 9.58 1.19
C THR A 450 15.09 8.30 1.42
N ALA A 451 16.41 8.34 1.20
CA ALA A 451 17.31 7.21 1.37
C ALA A 451 17.30 6.71 2.81
N THR A 452 17.49 5.41 3.04
CA THR A 452 17.57 4.83 4.40
C THR A 452 18.72 5.41 5.19
N ASN A 453 18.61 5.42 6.52
CA ASN A 453 19.69 5.85 7.42
C ASN A 453 21.02 5.14 7.11
N GLU A 454 20.98 3.84 6.83
CA GLU A 454 22.16 3.02 6.52
C GLU A 454 22.83 3.43 5.20
N VAL A 455 22.03 3.68 4.16
CA VAL A 455 22.52 4.21 2.88
C VAL A 455 23.08 5.62 3.05
N THR A 456 22.39 6.51 3.77
CA THR A 456 22.89 7.89 3.99
C THR A 456 24.22 7.89 4.74
N TYR A 457 24.32 7.10 5.82
CA TYR A 457 25.55 6.97 6.58
C TYR A 457 26.70 6.43 5.73
N LEU A 458 26.47 5.35 4.97
CA LEU A 458 27.51 4.76 4.12
C LEU A 458 27.90 5.69 2.96
N PHE A 459 26.95 6.46 2.44
CA PHE A 459 27.19 7.40 1.34
C PHE A 459 28.07 8.57 1.77
N GLN A 460 27.79 9.17 2.93
CA GLN A 460 28.69 10.21 3.46
C GLN A 460 30.03 9.63 3.90
N LYS A 461 30.05 8.40 4.43
CA LYS A 461 31.28 7.70 4.81
C LYS A 461 32.15 7.46 3.58
N LEU A 462 31.57 7.04 2.45
CA LEU A 462 32.26 6.94 1.17
C LEU A 462 32.90 8.28 0.78
N ALA A 463 32.13 9.37 0.77
CA ALA A 463 32.62 10.68 0.37
C ALA A 463 33.74 11.21 1.29
N ARG A 464 33.54 11.13 2.61
CA ARG A 464 34.42 11.76 3.61
C ARG A 464 35.59 10.88 4.04
N GLU A 465 35.44 9.56 4.14
CA GLU A 465 36.53 8.65 4.54
C GLU A 465 37.41 8.27 3.35
N VAL A 466 36.80 7.91 2.21
CA VAL A 466 37.55 7.37 1.06
C VAL A 466 38.09 8.49 0.18
N PHE A 467 37.27 9.51 -0.08
CA PHE A 467 37.60 10.60 -1.01
C PHE A 467 37.94 11.92 -0.33
N LEU A 468 37.92 11.97 1.02
CA LEU A 468 38.22 13.17 1.82
C LEU A 468 37.44 14.43 1.40
N SER A 469 36.27 14.25 0.78
CA SER A 469 35.43 15.32 0.25
C SER A 469 34.25 15.59 1.18
N ASN A 470 34.05 16.86 1.54
CA ASN A 470 32.89 17.28 2.33
C ASN A 470 31.65 17.63 1.49
N GLN A 471 31.71 17.47 0.17
CA GLN A 471 30.68 17.96 -0.75
C GLN A 471 29.48 16.99 -0.83
N VAL A 472 28.86 16.72 0.33
CA VAL A 472 27.68 15.85 0.51
C VAL A 472 26.47 16.71 0.83
N SER A 473 25.44 16.69 -0.02
CA SER A 473 24.23 17.51 0.15
C SER A 473 22.99 16.83 -0.45
N SER A 474 21.81 17.44 -0.32
CA SER A 474 20.59 17.07 -1.05
C SER A 474 20.15 18.19 -2.00
N LEU A 475 19.26 17.89 -2.95
CA LEU A 475 18.72 18.92 -3.85
C LEU A 475 18.03 20.05 -3.08
N SER A 476 17.25 19.70 -2.05
CA SER A 476 16.56 20.67 -1.19
C SER A 476 17.51 21.59 -0.41
N ASP A 477 18.74 21.14 -0.12
CA ASP A 477 19.72 21.93 0.65
C ASP A 477 20.52 22.88 -0.24
N LEU A 478 20.70 22.52 -1.51
CA LEU A 478 21.29 23.42 -2.49
C LEU A 478 20.40 24.65 -2.70
N THR A 479 19.08 24.52 -2.56
CA THR A 479 18.13 25.61 -2.78
C THR A 479 17.72 26.34 -1.50
N GLN A 480 17.72 25.67 -0.34
CA GLN A 480 17.33 26.22 0.95
C GLN A 480 18.39 25.85 2.01
N ASP A 481 19.33 26.77 2.24
CA ASP A 481 20.50 26.53 3.09
C ASP A 481 20.34 27.19 4.50
N HIS A 482 21.27 26.95 5.42
CA HIS A 482 21.44 27.59 6.75
C HIS A 482 20.37 27.29 7.82
N ILE A 483 19.34 26.49 7.52
CA ILE A 483 18.27 26.14 8.48
C ILE A 483 18.78 25.30 9.66
N ILE A 484 19.45 24.18 9.38
CA ILE A 484 19.89 23.23 10.42
C ILE A 484 21.04 23.79 11.28
N PRO A 485 22.08 24.43 10.70
CA PRO A 485 23.10 25.10 11.50
C PRO A 485 22.52 26.09 12.52
N GLN A 486 21.50 26.86 12.14
CA GLN A 486 20.83 27.80 13.04
C GLN A 486 20.15 27.11 14.23
N LEU A 487 19.49 25.96 14.03
CA LEU A 487 18.91 25.15 15.12
C LEU A 487 19.99 24.59 16.06
N ILE A 488 21.11 24.11 15.51
CA ILE A 488 22.22 23.57 16.28
C ILE A 488 22.86 24.68 17.12
N ASP A 489 23.16 25.83 16.51
CA ASP A 489 23.86 26.92 17.17
C ASP A 489 22.99 27.62 18.24
N SER A 490 21.67 27.64 18.04
CA SER A 490 20.74 28.32 18.96
C SER A 490 20.23 27.39 20.07
N LEU A 491 19.81 26.16 19.71
CA LEU A 491 19.14 25.22 20.62
C LEU A 491 19.94 23.95 20.91
N GLY A 492 21.01 23.66 20.16
CA GLY A 492 21.71 22.37 20.21
C GLY A 492 20.89 21.20 19.69
N MET A 493 19.87 21.49 18.88
CA MET A 493 18.93 20.50 18.37
C MET A 493 19.03 20.42 16.84
N THR A 494 18.57 19.30 16.28
CA THR A 494 18.65 19.00 14.85
C THR A 494 17.29 18.69 14.22
N GLY A 495 16.21 18.93 14.97
CA GLY A 495 14.88 18.42 14.65
C GLY A 495 13.79 18.93 15.58
N SER A 496 12.57 18.43 15.37
CA SER A 496 11.37 18.79 16.14
C SER A 496 11.54 18.58 17.64
N ALA A 497 11.03 19.54 18.42
CA ALA A 497 10.90 19.43 19.87
C ALA A 497 9.59 18.75 20.30
N LEU A 498 8.58 18.79 19.43
CA LEU A 498 7.22 18.28 19.68
C LEU A 498 6.91 17.01 18.87
N THR A 499 5.89 16.30 19.33
CA THR A 499 5.25 15.16 18.68
C THR A 499 3.75 15.44 18.48
N PRO A 500 3.02 14.62 17.69
CA PRO A 500 1.59 14.82 17.51
C PRO A 500 0.78 14.72 18.81
N ASN A 501 1.25 13.91 19.77
CA ASN A 501 0.59 13.75 21.08
C ASN A 501 0.68 15.03 21.93
N ASP A 502 1.68 15.88 21.70
CA ASP A 502 1.80 17.16 22.42
C ASP A 502 0.70 18.15 22.02
N LEU A 503 0.08 17.94 20.85
CA LEU A 503 -1.02 18.79 20.37
C LEU A 503 -2.29 18.64 21.20
N ASP A 504 -2.48 17.52 21.92
CA ASP A 504 -3.63 17.30 22.79
C ASP A 504 -3.70 18.30 23.96
N GLN A 505 -2.55 18.83 24.38
CA GLN A 505 -2.41 19.82 25.47
C GLN A 505 -2.06 21.22 24.95
N THR A 506 -2.03 21.41 23.63
CA THR A 506 -1.68 22.68 23.00
C THR A 506 -2.90 23.60 22.93
N HIS A 507 -2.74 24.87 23.33
CA HIS A 507 -3.81 25.85 23.31
C HIS A 507 -3.80 26.70 22.03
N VAL A 508 -2.61 27.01 21.50
CA VAL A 508 -2.43 27.76 20.26
C VAL A 508 -1.46 27.04 19.34
N ILE A 509 -1.88 26.80 18.10
CA ILE A 509 -1.06 26.20 17.04
C ILE A 509 -0.78 27.29 16.02
N VAL A 510 0.49 27.57 15.74
CA VAL A 510 0.93 28.51 14.70
C VAL A 510 1.46 27.71 13.53
N LEU A 511 0.73 27.70 12.43
CA LEU A 511 1.15 27.09 11.17
C LEU A 511 1.81 28.16 10.30
N MET A 512 3.05 27.91 9.88
CA MET A 512 3.86 28.88 9.14
C MET A 512 4.61 28.21 7.98
N ASN A 513 4.60 28.85 6.82
CA ASN A 513 5.25 28.38 5.58
C ASN A 513 4.91 26.93 5.18
N SER A 514 3.71 26.42 5.47
CA SER A 514 3.34 25.03 5.19
C SER A 514 1.90 24.90 4.74
N ASP A 515 1.67 24.20 3.63
CA ASP A 515 0.38 23.57 3.35
C ASP A 515 0.40 22.17 3.98
N ILE A 516 0.14 22.12 5.29
CA ILE A 516 0.24 20.87 6.04
C ILE A 516 -0.67 19.76 5.51
N THR A 517 -1.75 20.12 4.78
CA THR A 517 -2.65 19.13 4.20
C THR A 517 -2.03 18.38 3.03
N GLU A 518 -1.05 18.98 2.36
CA GLU A 518 -0.25 18.35 1.31
C GLU A 518 1.11 17.88 1.84
N ASP A 519 1.84 18.72 2.59
CA ASP A 519 3.19 18.43 3.10
C ASP A 519 3.21 17.20 4.01
N SER A 520 2.29 17.18 5.00
CA SER A 520 2.19 16.12 6.01
C SER A 520 0.73 15.81 6.36
N PRO A 521 -0.02 15.13 5.45
CA PRO A 521 -1.48 15.04 5.54
C PRO A 521 -1.97 14.34 6.82
N VAL A 522 -1.21 13.37 7.33
CA VAL A 522 -1.59 12.66 8.57
C VAL A 522 -1.38 13.54 9.81
N LEU A 523 -0.32 14.34 9.86
CA LEU A 523 -0.14 15.34 10.91
C LEU A 523 -1.25 16.40 10.87
N SER A 524 -1.74 16.75 9.67
CA SER A 524 -2.90 17.64 9.55
C SER A 524 -4.12 17.09 10.30
N TYR A 525 -4.35 15.77 10.34
CA TYR A 525 -5.46 15.19 11.10
C TYR A 525 -5.32 15.42 12.61
N SER A 526 -4.09 15.36 13.15
CA SER A 526 -3.83 15.69 14.56
C SER A 526 -4.07 17.17 14.86
N VAL A 527 -3.68 18.07 13.95
CA VAL A 527 -3.98 19.51 14.08
C VAL A 527 -5.49 19.75 14.07
N LYS A 528 -6.23 19.16 13.12
CA LYS A 528 -7.69 19.29 13.02
C LYS A 528 -8.38 18.74 14.28
N GLN A 529 -7.90 17.64 14.86
CA GLN A 529 -8.39 17.11 16.14
C GLN A 529 -8.12 18.07 17.31
N ALA A 530 -6.91 18.63 17.42
CA ALA A 530 -6.59 19.61 18.45
C ALA A 530 -7.48 20.85 18.36
N VAL A 531 -7.73 21.36 17.15
CA VAL A 531 -8.66 22.49 16.92
C VAL A 531 -10.08 22.14 17.35
N ARG A 532 -10.56 20.93 17.00
CA ARG A 532 -11.88 20.44 17.43
C ARG A 532 -11.99 20.33 18.97
N ASN A 533 -10.89 20.00 19.64
CA ASN A 533 -10.79 19.93 21.10
C ASN A 533 -10.62 21.30 21.77
N GLY A 534 -10.55 22.39 21.00
CA GLY A 534 -10.57 23.77 21.50
C GLY A 534 -9.31 24.59 21.24
N ALA A 535 -8.25 23.99 20.66
CA ALA A 535 -7.04 24.73 20.31
C ALA A 535 -7.32 25.81 19.25
N LYS A 536 -6.65 26.96 19.36
CA LYS A 536 -6.72 28.05 18.38
C LYS A 536 -5.65 27.84 17.32
N LEU A 537 -6.07 27.65 16.07
CA LEU A 537 -5.16 27.61 14.93
C LEU A 537 -4.95 29.01 14.36
N ILE A 538 -3.68 29.42 14.27
CA ILE A 538 -3.22 30.61 13.57
C ILE A 538 -2.52 30.13 12.29
N SER A 539 -2.97 30.60 11.13
CA SER A 539 -2.33 30.30 9.84
C SER A 539 -1.65 31.56 9.29
N LEU A 540 -0.34 31.48 9.06
CA LEU A 540 0.46 32.50 8.40
C LEU A 540 0.77 32.01 6.98
N SER A 541 -0.01 32.47 6.00
CA SER A 541 0.14 32.05 4.62
C SER A 541 -0.38 33.09 3.64
N SER A 542 0.34 33.31 2.53
CA SER A 542 -0.11 34.19 1.43
C SER A 542 -1.17 33.54 0.54
N ALA A 543 -1.31 32.21 0.63
CA ALA A 543 -2.26 31.42 -0.13
C ALA A 543 -3.45 30.94 0.73
N ASN A 544 -4.56 30.64 0.06
CA ASN A 544 -5.78 30.09 0.68
C ASN A 544 -5.75 28.55 0.67
N PHE A 545 -5.15 27.97 1.71
CA PHE A 545 -5.09 26.51 1.89
C PHE A 545 -6.36 25.95 2.53
N ASP A 546 -6.63 24.65 2.38
CA ASP A 546 -7.83 24.03 2.98
C ASP A 546 -7.86 24.16 4.51
N ILE A 547 -6.69 24.04 5.14
CA ILE A 547 -6.53 24.17 6.60
C ILE A 547 -6.94 25.56 7.12
N ASN A 548 -6.88 26.61 6.30
CA ASN A 548 -7.24 27.97 6.69
C ASN A 548 -8.71 28.10 7.08
N LYS A 549 -9.59 27.24 6.54
CA LYS A 549 -11.01 27.19 6.92
C LYS A 549 -11.23 26.80 8.39
N GLN A 550 -10.24 26.19 9.02
CA GLN A 550 -10.26 25.80 10.43
C GLN A 550 -9.48 26.77 11.32
N ALA A 551 -8.78 27.75 10.72
CA ALA A 551 -8.02 28.71 11.47
C ALA A 551 -8.95 29.68 12.22
N SER A 552 -8.66 29.90 13.50
CA SER A 552 -9.28 30.97 14.28
C SER A 552 -8.77 32.35 13.84
N LEU A 553 -7.53 32.41 13.32
CA LEU A 553 -6.94 33.60 12.72
C LEU A 553 -6.11 33.18 11.51
N TRP A 554 -6.54 33.56 10.31
CA TRP A 554 -5.71 33.49 9.11
C TRP A 554 -5.19 34.89 8.77
N LEU A 555 -3.87 35.01 8.67
CA LEU A 555 -3.19 36.22 8.22
C LEU A 555 -2.68 35.96 6.80
N ASN A 556 -3.33 36.62 5.83
CA ASN A 556 -2.88 36.67 4.44
C ASN A 556 -1.69 37.62 4.31
N THR A 557 -0.52 37.12 4.69
CA THR A 557 0.74 37.86 4.72
C THR A 557 1.34 38.01 3.33
N ARG A 558 2.07 39.10 3.10
CA ARG A 558 2.94 39.19 1.93
C ARG A 558 4.05 38.15 2.03
N LYS A 559 4.45 37.58 0.90
CA LYS A 559 5.56 36.63 0.84
C LYS A 559 6.82 37.21 1.46
N GLY A 560 7.50 36.43 2.29
CA GLY A 560 8.73 36.83 2.94
C GLY A 560 8.58 37.80 4.13
N SER A 561 7.36 38.00 4.65
CA SER A 561 7.11 38.97 5.74
C SER A 561 6.80 38.34 7.11
N HIS A 562 6.90 37.02 7.23
CA HIS A 562 6.61 36.30 8.49
C HIS A 562 7.57 36.69 9.61
N ALA A 563 8.88 36.72 9.33
CA ALA A 563 9.89 37.19 10.26
C ALA A 563 9.58 38.59 10.82
N THR A 564 9.30 39.56 9.95
CA THR A 564 8.89 40.93 10.34
C THR A 564 7.67 40.95 11.25
N LEU A 565 6.65 40.16 10.91
CA LEU A 565 5.41 40.07 11.67
C LEU A 565 5.68 39.54 13.09
N LEU A 566 6.41 38.43 13.21
CA LEU A 566 6.69 37.80 14.49
C LEU A 566 7.70 38.61 15.33
N GLN A 567 8.64 39.31 14.68
CA GLN A 567 9.52 40.29 15.32
C GLN A 567 8.71 41.43 15.95
N THR A 568 7.69 41.93 15.25
CA THR A 568 6.77 42.95 15.78
C THR A 568 6.00 42.44 17.00
N VAL A 569 5.57 41.17 16.98
CA VAL A 569 4.96 40.52 18.15
C VAL A 569 5.95 40.47 19.32
N CYS A 570 7.18 40.00 19.10
CA CYS A 570 8.23 39.96 20.13
C CYS A 570 8.48 41.33 20.75
N GLY A 571 8.64 42.37 19.94
CA GLY A 571 8.83 43.75 20.42
C GLY A 571 7.68 44.25 21.27
N GLU A 572 6.43 43.94 20.90
CA GLU A 572 5.27 44.34 21.67
C GLU A 572 5.13 43.56 22.99
N LEU A 573 5.45 42.25 23.00
CA LEU A 573 5.51 41.47 24.24
C LEU A 573 6.55 42.02 25.22
N ILE A 574 7.68 42.53 24.72
CA ILE A 574 8.68 43.20 25.55
C ILE A 574 8.11 44.49 26.15
N ARG A 575 7.48 45.36 25.33
CA ARG A 575 6.86 46.62 25.82
C ARG A 575 5.77 46.37 26.86
N GLN A 576 5.03 45.27 26.73
CA GLN A 576 3.98 44.85 27.67
C GLN A 576 4.53 44.07 28.88
N ASN A 577 5.85 43.88 29.01
CA ASN A 577 6.48 43.07 30.06
C ASN A 577 5.97 41.62 30.14
N LYS A 578 5.60 41.03 29.00
CA LYS A 578 5.12 39.64 28.86
C LYS A 578 6.25 38.63 28.53
N HIS A 579 7.49 38.95 28.89
CA HIS A 579 8.66 38.09 28.70
C HIS A 579 9.11 37.47 30.03
N ASP A 580 9.75 36.29 29.99
CA ASP A 580 10.22 35.61 31.21
C ASP A 580 11.66 36.01 31.55
N ILE A 581 11.81 37.14 32.26
CA ILE A 581 13.13 37.73 32.57
C ILE A 581 14.03 36.79 33.41
N ASN A 582 13.43 35.98 34.29
CA ASN A 582 14.18 35.07 35.14
C ASN A 582 14.74 33.92 34.31
N TYR A 583 13.90 33.35 33.43
CA TYR A 583 14.33 32.34 32.47
C TYR A 583 15.43 32.86 31.54
N LEU A 584 15.26 34.07 30.99
CA LEU A 584 16.18 34.64 30.01
C LEU A 584 17.60 34.80 30.58
N LYS A 585 17.73 35.40 31.78
CA LYS A 585 19.04 35.58 32.43
C LYS A 585 19.73 34.25 32.77
N ALA A 586 18.94 33.26 33.18
CA ALA A 586 19.46 31.96 33.58
C ALA A 586 19.87 31.09 32.37
N ASN A 587 19.07 31.08 31.30
CA ASN A 587 19.15 30.05 30.26
C ASN A 587 19.56 30.56 28.87
N THR A 588 19.71 31.87 28.67
CA THR A 588 19.97 32.44 27.34
C THR A 588 21.21 33.33 27.26
N ILE A 589 21.71 33.53 26.03
CA ILE A 589 22.80 34.44 25.67
C ILE A 589 22.30 35.38 24.58
N GLY A 590 22.56 36.69 24.73
CA GLY A 590 22.28 37.69 23.70
C GLY A 590 20.88 38.32 23.73
N TRP A 591 20.08 38.06 24.78
CA TRP A 591 18.72 38.60 24.88
C TRP A 591 18.71 40.15 25.03
N GLU A 592 19.72 40.74 25.68
CA GLU A 592 19.82 42.20 25.81
C GLU A 592 20.00 42.87 24.45
N THR A 593 20.87 42.32 23.59
CA THR A 593 21.08 42.79 22.22
C THR A 593 19.82 42.58 21.37
N PHE A 594 19.18 41.41 21.49
CA PHE A 594 17.90 41.16 20.80
C PHE A 594 16.84 42.20 21.20
N CYS A 595 16.72 42.50 22.50
CA CYS A 595 15.78 43.49 23.04
C CYS A 595 16.01 44.89 22.47
N GLN A 596 17.28 45.33 22.40
CA GLN A 596 17.64 46.63 21.82
C GLN A 596 17.28 46.73 20.33
N ASN A 597 17.29 45.60 19.61
CA ASN A 597 16.97 45.55 18.18
C ASN A 597 15.45 45.47 17.90
N GLN A 598 14.58 45.45 18.92
CA GLN A 598 13.12 45.40 18.73
C GLN A 598 12.51 46.79 18.47
N THR A 599 12.86 47.39 17.33
CA THR A 599 12.42 48.75 16.95
C THR A 599 11.16 48.77 16.08
N LEU A 600 10.75 47.63 15.51
CA LEU A 600 9.60 47.56 14.62
C LEU A 600 8.29 47.98 15.31
N SER A 601 7.52 48.81 14.61
CA SER A 601 6.22 49.30 15.05
C SER A 601 5.09 48.48 14.42
N ILE A 602 3.92 48.49 15.05
CA ILE A 602 2.71 47.87 14.47
C ILE A 602 2.38 48.48 13.10
N GLU A 603 2.60 49.79 12.91
CA GLU A 603 2.34 50.45 11.63
C GLU A 603 3.26 49.96 10.52
N THR A 604 4.53 49.73 10.85
CA THR A 604 5.50 49.14 9.92
C THR A 604 5.05 47.75 9.49
N ALA A 605 4.67 46.89 10.44
CA ALA A 605 4.17 45.54 10.14
C ALA A 605 2.88 45.54 9.32
N VAL A 606 1.95 46.48 9.56
CA VAL A 606 0.74 46.64 8.71
C VAL A 606 1.14 46.91 7.26
N GLN A 607 2.10 47.81 7.04
CA GLN A 607 2.55 48.19 5.71
C GLN A 607 3.34 47.10 5.01
N GLU A 608 4.28 46.44 5.71
CA GLU A 608 5.19 45.44 5.13
C GLU A 608 4.53 44.08 4.96
N CYS A 609 3.82 43.60 5.99
CA CYS A 609 3.20 42.28 5.99
C CYS A 609 1.85 42.25 5.28
N GLY A 610 1.21 43.42 5.05
CA GLY A 610 -0.09 43.51 4.37
C GLY A 610 -1.28 43.04 5.20
N VAL A 611 -1.13 43.00 6.52
CA VAL A 611 -2.19 42.59 7.46
C VAL A 611 -2.75 43.81 8.20
N THR A 612 -3.95 43.69 8.77
CA THR A 612 -4.58 44.80 9.49
C THR A 612 -4.04 44.95 10.92
N ARG A 613 -4.10 46.18 11.46
CA ARG A 613 -3.74 46.47 12.85
C ARG A 613 -4.49 45.57 13.84
N GLU A 614 -5.77 45.30 13.56
CA GLU A 614 -6.60 44.45 14.42
C GLU A 614 -6.14 43.00 14.41
N GLN A 615 -5.81 42.44 13.24
CA GLN A 615 -5.25 41.09 13.16
C GLN A 615 -3.93 40.95 13.93
N ILE A 616 -3.05 41.97 13.86
CA ILE A 616 -1.79 41.99 14.63
C ILE A 616 -2.08 42.01 16.13
N ARG A 617 -3.07 42.80 16.59
CA ARG A 617 -3.46 42.81 18.01
C ARG A 617 -3.95 41.46 18.49
N VAL A 618 -4.84 40.81 17.74
CA VAL A 618 -5.33 39.46 18.06
C VAL A 618 -4.16 38.46 18.10
N LEU A 619 -3.21 38.57 17.16
CA LEU A 619 -2.00 37.74 17.16
C LEU A 619 -1.16 37.95 18.43
N ILE A 620 -0.91 39.20 18.83
CA ILE A 620 -0.19 39.54 20.06
C ILE A 620 -0.91 39.00 21.30
N ASP A 621 -2.23 39.10 21.36
CA ASP A 621 -3.02 38.64 22.50
C ASP A 621 -2.96 37.11 22.64
N LEU A 622 -3.12 36.38 21.53
CA LEU A 622 -3.03 34.92 21.52
C LEU A 622 -1.62 34.43 21.90
N LEU A 623 -0.59 35.04 21.33
CA LEU A 623 0.81 34.65 21.58
C LEU A 623 1.36 35.19 22.91
N GLY A 624 0.73 36.22 23.48
CA GLY A 624 1.15 36.86 24.73
C GLY A 624 0.53 36.23 26.00
N ASN A 625 -0.41 35.30 25.88
CA ASN A 625 -1.04 34.65 27.03
C ASN A 625 -0.06 33.68 27.73
N SER A 626 0.44 34.01 28.92
CA SER A 626 1.44 33.20 29.64
C SER A 626 1.01 31.78 29.99
N GLU A 627 -0.30 31.54 30.13
CA GLU A 627 -0.87 30.23 30.50
C GLU A 627 -1.09 29.32 29.28
N ALA A 628 -1.00 29.87 28.06
CA ALA A 628 -1.21 29.11 26.84
C ALA A 628 0.04 28.32 26.44
N ASN A 629 -0.14 27.01 26.22
CA ASN A 629 0.81 26.17 25.52
C ASN A 629 0.76 26.46 24.01
N ILE A 630 1.92 26.69 23.40
CA ILE A 630 2.03 27.15 22.00
C ILE A 630 2.96 26.24 21.20
N ALA A 631 2.43 25.70 20.10
CA ALA A 631 3.18 24.89 19.14
C ALA A 631 3.34 25.63 17.81
N PHE A 632 4.57 25.79 17.36
CA PHE A 632 4.89 26.22 16.00
C PHE A 632 5.06 25.01 15.10
N LEU A 633 4.32 24.97 13.99
CA LEU A 633 4.48 24.00 12.93
C LEU A 633 5.02 24.75 11.72
N PHE A 634 6.28 24.47 11.37
CA PHE A 634 7.01 25.22 10.35
C PHE A 634 7.61 24.26 9.34
N ASN A 635 7.37 24.48 8.04
CA ASN A 635 8.08 23.80 6.98
C ASN A 635 9.24 24.70 6.51
N PRO A 636 10.50 24.35 6.83
CA PRO A 636 11.64 25.20 6.48
C PRO A 636 12.06 25.07 5.00
N TYR A 637 11.56 24.06 4.27
CA TYR A 637 11.96 23.79 2.88
C TYR A 637 10.90 24.21 1.85
N SER A 638 9.72 24.64 2.29
CA SER A 638 8.69 25.11 1.35
C SER A 638 9.14 26.42 0.69
N PRO A 639 9.15 26.52 -0.65
CA PRO A 639 9.51 27.74 -1.36
C PRO A 639 8.37 28.76 -1.40
N SER A 640 7.26 28.52 -0.68
CA SER A 640 6.02 29.27 -0.84
C SER A 640 6.11 30.71 -0.32
N ASP A 641 6.39 30.86 0.98
CA ASP A 641 6.28 32.12 1.72
C ASP A 641 7.48 32.42 2.65
N GLY A 642 8.37 31.44 2.85
CA GLY A 642 9.40 31.48 3.89
C GLY A 642 10.59 32.40 3.59
N THR A 643 11.29 32.79 4.66
CA THR A 643 12.61 33.46 4.61
C THR A 643 13.65 32.72 5.46
N PRO A 644 14.95 32.96 5.27
CA PRO A 644 16.00 32.41 6.14
C PRO A 644 15.84 32.82 7.63
N ASP A 645 15.19 33.95 7.91
CA ASP A 645 15.04 34.50 9.25
C ASP A 645 13.88 33.92 10.05
N ASP A 646 12.93 33.27 9.37
CA ASP A 646 11.69 32.74 9.94
C ASP A 646 11.93 31.78 11.10
N LEU A 647 12.85 30.84 10.93
CA LEU A 647 13.21 29.89 11.98
C LEU A 647 13.84 30.60 13.19
N GLY A 648 14.73 31.56 12.92
CA GLY A 648 15.41 32.35 13.95
C GLY A 648 14.42 33.11 14.82
N ILE A 649 13.41 33.75 14.22
CA ILE A 649 12.41 34.48 15.01
C ILE A 649 11.48 33.55 15.80
N ILE A 650 11.15 32.37 15.29
CA ILE A 650 10.37 31.38 16.06
C ILE A 650 11.16 30.96 17.30
N ILE A 651 12.45 30.65 17.14
CA ILE A 651 13.35 30.27 18.23
C ILE A 651 13.44 31.41 19.26
N ASN A 652 13.64 32.65 18.80
CA ASN A 652 13.69 33.83 19.66
C ASN A 652 12.39 34.02 20.44
N TYR A 653 11.23 33.87 19.81
CA TYR A 653 9.93 33.95 20.48
C TYR A 653 9.77 32.89 21.57
N LEU A 654 10.12 31.63 21.27
CA LEU A 654 10.03 30.52 22.22
C LEU A 654 10.96 30.74 23.43
N MET A 655 12.14 31.31 23.22
CA MET A 655 13.05 31.69 24.30
C MET A 655 12.55 32.91 25.08
N LEU A 656 12.10 33.96 24.39
CA LEU A 656 11.58 35.21 24.98
C LEU A 656 10.46 34.93 26.00
N THR A 657 9.61 33.96 25.68
CA THR A 657 8.44 33.59 26.49
C THR A 657 8.69 32.44 27.47
N GLY A 658 9.94 31.94 27.57
CA GLY A 658 10.30 30.80 28.43
C GLY A 658 9.75 29.45 27.99
N ARG A 659 9.05 29.40 26.85
CA ARG A 659 8.32 28.25 26.34
C ARG A 659 9.20 27.13 25.84
N SER A 660 10.42 27.42 25.39
CA SER A 660 11.36 26.38 24.94
C SER A 660 11.78 25.38 26.03
N SER A 661 11.46 25.63 27.30
CA SER A 661 11.73 24.73 28.43
C SER A 661 10.50 24.03 29.00
N LYS A 662 9.31 24.29 28.46
CA LYS A 662 8.03 23.76 28.98
C LYS A 662 7.50 22.65 28.08
N ALA A 663 6.84 21.64 28.68
CA ALA A 663 6.19 20.57 27.91
C ALA A 663 5.06 21.13 27.02
N SER A 664 4.77 20.44 25.92
CA SER A 664 3.72 20.84 24.94
C SER A 664 3.87 22.26 24.37
N ASN A 665 5.08 22.83 24.48
CA ASN A 665 5.46 24.10 23.88
C ASN A 665 6.69 23.87 22.99
N GLY A 666 6.75 24.53 21.84
CA GLY A 666 7.96 24.47 21.02
C GLY A 666 7.71 24.44 19.53
N LEU A 667 8.70 23.91 18.82
CA LEU A 667 8.76 23.86 17.38
C LEU A 667 8.64 22.41 16.88
N MET A 668 7.81 22.22 15.87
CA MET A 668 7.71 21.01 15.06
C MET A 668 8.07 21.36 13.62
N LEU A 669 9.11 20.71 13.11
CA LEU A 669 9.49 20.83 11.72
C LEU A 669 8.61 19.90 10.88
N VAL A 670 7.97 20.47 9.87
CA VAL A 670 7.20 19.71 8.89
C VAL A 670 8.13 19.34 7.76
N HIS A 671 8.25 18.03 7.47
CA HIS A 671 9.14 17.53 6.42
C HIS A 671 8.35 16.89 5.27
N GLU A 672 8.64 17.32 4.05
CA GLU A 672 8.07 16.77 2.82
C GLU A 672 8.71 15.43 2.42
N HIS A 673 9.96 15.19 2.83
CA HIS A 673 10.69 13.94 2.56
C HIS A 673 10.67 12.99 3.74
N GLY A 674 10.55 11.69 3.47
CA GLY A 674 10.34 10.67 4.50
C GLY A 674 11.52 10.32 5.37
N ASN A 675 12.74 10.73 5.07
CA ASN A 675 13.90 10.49 5.94
C ASN A 675 14.74 11.75 6.17
N ARG A 676 14.12 12.93 6.12
CA ARG A 676 14.83 14.20 6.32
C ARG A 676 15.59 14.27 7.63
N GLN A 677 14.99 13.81 8.72
CA GLN A 677 15.65 13.79 10.02
C GLN A 677 16.83 12.79 10.04
N GLY A 678 16.70 11.65 9.38
CA GLY A 678 17.76 10.66 9.26
C GLY A 678 18.92 11.16 8.41
N HIS A 679 18.60 11.85 7.32
CA HIS A 679 19.56 12.52 6.45
C HIS A 679 20.45 13.50 7.22
N ILE A 680 19.86 14.32 8.09
CA ILE A 680 20.61 15.22 8.98
C ILE A 680 21.43 14.43 10.00
N ASN A 681 20.82 13.46 10.68
CA ASN A 681 21.46 12.69 11.75
C ASN A 681 22.70 11.91 11.27
N TYR A 682 22.65 11.42 10.03
CA TYR A 682 23.68 10.55 9.46
C TYR A 682 24.55 11.25 8.40
N GLY A 683 24.64 12.58 8.46
CA GLY A 683 25.68 13.34 7.77
C GLY A 683 25.45 13.60 6.29
N GLY A 684 24.20 13.61 5.83
CA GLY A 684 23.81 13.95 4.45
C GLY A 684 23.92 15.43 4.09
N TYR A 685 24.35 16.28 5.03
CA TYR A 685 24.39 17.75 4.92
C TYR A 685 25.85 18.25 4.95
N VAL A 686 26.19 19.33 4.24
CA VAL A 686 27.58 19.81 4.10
C VAL A 686 28.13 20.29 5.45
N GLU A 687 27.30 20.95 6.26
CA GLU A 687 27.65 21.57 7.53
C GLU A 687 27.60 20.58 8.70
N VAL A 688 26.82 19.49 8.56
CA VAL A 688 26.53 18.55 9.66
C VAL A 688 27.17 17.20 9.39
N TYR A 689 28.08 16.79 10.28
CA TYR A 689 28.81 15.54 10.16
C TYR A 689 28.01 14.38 10.74
N ALA A 690 27.57 14.52 11.99
CA ALA A 690 26.84 13.53 12.74
C ALA A 690 25.95 14.24 13.75
N HIS A 691 24.63 14.14 13.61
CA HIS A 691 23.69 14.77 14.54
C HIS A 691 23.93 16.28 14.73
N ASN A 692 24.42 16.74 15.89
CA ASN A 692 24.71 18.15 16.17
C ASN A 692 26.20 18.49 16.03
N ALA A 693 27.02 17.56 15.55
CA ALA A 693 28.44 17.79 15.29
C ALA A 693 28.63 18.48 13.95
N HIS A 694 29.10 19.73 14.00
CA HIS A 694 29.54 20.49 12.83
C HIS A 694 30.72 19.81 12.14
N VAL A 695 30.67 19.71 10.81
CA VAL A 695 31.78 19.19 10.00
C VAL A 695 33.04 20.04 10.19
N ALA A 696 32.91 21.35 10.39
CA ALA A 696 34.05 22.24 10.60
C ALA A 696 35.00 21.81 11.74
N LYS A 697 34.56 20.90 12.63
CA LYS A 697 35.37 20.31 13.71
C LYS A 697 36.13 19.05 13.29
N GLN A 698 35.96 18.56 12.07
CA GLN A 698 36.63 17.38 11.52
C GLN A 698 37.90 17.79 10.77
N ASN A 699 39.03 17.16 11.10
CA ASN A 699 40.31 17.44 10.47
C ASN A 699 40.48 16.66 9.17
N GLY A 700 41.05 17.30 8.14
CA GLY A 700 41.50 16.64 6.91
C GLY A 700 40.47 16.53 5.78
N LEU A 701 39.23 16.98 5.99
CA LEU A 701 38.22 17.07 4.92
C LEU A 701 38.45 18.32 4.06
N GLN A 702 38.23 18.18 2.75
CA GLN A 702 38.39 19.25 1.76
C GLN A 702 37.06 19.54 1.05
N GLY A 703 36.95 20.71 0.44
CA GLY A 703 35.77 21.15 -0.31
C GLY A 703 35.05 22.30 0.37
N VAL A 704 33.75 22.40 0.10
CA VAL A 704 32.89 23.51 0.55
C VAL A 704 32.48 23.39 2.01
N LYS A 705 32.10 24.54 2.57
CA LYS A 705 31.57 24.66 3.94
C LYS A 705 30.06 24.74 3.99
N THR A 706 29.41 25.21 2.92
CA THR A 706 27.96 25.35 2.85
C THR A 706 27.36 24.70 1.60
N SER A 707 26.05 24.41 1.65
CA SER A 707 25.36 23.85 0.48
C SER A 707 25.25 24.88 -0.66
N SER A 708 25.19 26.17 -0.32
CA SER A 708 25.22 27.29 -1.29
C SER A 708 26.55 27.35 -2.05
N GLU A 709 27.69 27.20 -1.36
CA GLU A 709 29.01 27.13 -2.01
C GLU A 709 29.11 25.91 -2.96
N LEU A 710 28.51 24.77 -2.59
CA LEU A 710 28.47 23.59 -3.46
C LEU A 710 27.65 23.86 -4.73
N ARG A 711 26.50 24.54 -4.60
CA ARG A 711 25.68 24.96 -5.73
C ARG A 711 26.49 25.85 -6.69
N ASP A 712 27.24 26.81 -6.17
CA ASP A 712 28.07 27.69 -6.99
C ASP A 712 29.18 26.93 -7.72
N LYS A 713 29.83 25.96 -7.06
CA LYS A 713 30.82 25.09 -7.70
C LYS A 713 30.22 24.20 -8.79
N LEU A 714 29.00 23.71 -8.59
CA LEU A 714 28.27 22.93 -9.59
C LEU A 714 27.95 23.80 -10.83
N LEU A 715 27.40 25.00 -10.63
CA LEU A 715 27.04 25.93 -11.71
C LEU A 715 28.26 26.48 -12.46
N SER A 716 29.39 26.69 -11.77
CA SER A 716 30.65 27.12 -12.38
C SER A 716 31.48 25.98 -12.99
N ASN A 717 30.92 24.77 -13.09
CA ASN A 717 31.57 23.58 -13.66
C ASN A 717 32.90 23.19 -12.98
N GLN A 718 33.08 23.51 -11.70
CA GLN A 718 34.26 23.10 -10.94
C GLN A 718 34.20 21.61 -10.55
N ILE A 719 32.99 21.07 -10.40
CA ILE A 719 32.76 19.64 -10.14
C ILE A 719 32.98 18.80 -11.40
N LYS A 720 33.89 17.83 -11.32
CA LYS A 720 34.31 16.93 -12.41
C LYS A 720 33.73 15.52 -12.32
N SER A 721 33.36 15.08 -11.13
CA SER A 721 32.51 13.90 -10.92
C SER A 721 31.30 14.24 -10.06
N LEU A 722 30.11 13.80 -10.48
CA LEU A 722 28.88 13.96 -9.72
C LEU A 722 28.21 12.60 -9.52
N PHE A 723 28.07 12.18 -8.26
CA PHE A 723 27.34 10.97 -7.89
C PHE A 723 26.03 11.34 -7.20
N VAL A 724 24.91 10.94 -7.81
CA VAL A 724 23.56 11.32 -7.40
C VAL A 724 22.77 10.09 -6.94
N TRP A 725 22.27 10.11 -5.71
CA TRP A 725 21.46 9.05 -5.12
C TRP A 725 20.01 9.49 -4.98
N ASP A 726 19.14 8.93 -5.83
CA ASP A 726 17.68 9.12 -5.82
C ASP A 726 17.20 10.59 -5.78
N GLU A 727 17.94 11.47 -6.48
CA GLU A 727 17.61 12.89 -6.61
C GLU A 727 17.40 13.26 -8.07
N ASP A 728 16.39 14.11 -8.33
CA ASP A 728 16.07 14.58 -9.67
C ASP A 728 16.60 15.99 -9.94
N VAL A 729 17.89 16.18 -9.70
CA VAL A 729 18.63 17.45 -9.91
C VAL A 729 18.39 18.08 -11.30
N ALA A 730 18.24 17.28 -12.35
CA ALA A 730 17.99 17.79 -13.70
C ALA A 730 16.54 18.27 -13.95
N SER A 731 15.62 18.05 -13.00
CA SER A 731 14.29 18.66 -13.06
C SER A 731 14.33 20.17 -12.83
N GLU A 732 15.33 20.65 -12.09
CA GLU A 732 15.62 22.07 -11.91
C GLU A 732 16.32 22.63 -13.16
N PRO A 733 15.68 23.55 -13.92
CA PRO A 733 16.21 24.01 -15.20
C PRO A 733 17.63 24.58 -15.13
N GLU A 734 17.95 25.27 -14.03
CA GLU A 734 19.27 25.87 -13.80
C GLU A 734 20.36 24.81 -13.57
N LEU A 735 20.01 23.67 -12.99
CA LEU A 735 20.96 22.60 -12.63
C LEU A 735 21.09 21.53 -13.73
N ALA A 736 20.13 21.43 -14.67
CA ALA A 736 20.17 20.45 -15.75
C ALA A 736 21.46 20.53 -16.61
N ALA A 737 22.02 21.74 -16.79
CA ALA A 737 23.25 21.93 -17.57
C ALA A 737 24.48 21.23 -16.98
N ILE A 738 24.50 20.98 -15.66
CA ILE A 738 25.61 20.31 -14.96
C ILE A 738 25.91 18.95 -15.59
N PHE A 739 24.87 18.17 -15.91
CA PHE A 739 25.04 16.82 -16.46
C PHE A 739 25.70 16.77 -17.84
N LYS A 740 25.61 17.86 -18.61
CA LYS A 740 26.29 17.99 -19.91
C LYS A 740 27.77 18.32 -19.74
N ASN A 741 28.08 19.17 -18.76
CA ASN A 741 29.43 19.74 -18.58
C ASN A 741 30.32 18.89 -17.67
N THR A 742 29.75 18.14 -16.74
CA THR A 742 30.50 17.28 -15.81
C THR A 742 31.03 16.03 -16.54
N PRO A 743 32.37 15.79 -16.57
CA PRO A 743 32.99 14.66 -17.24
C PRO A 743 32.46 13.29 -16.81
N PHE A 744 32.20 13.08 -15.53
CA PHE A 744 31.65 11.83 -15.01
C PHE A 744 30.40 12.09 -14.18
N THR A 745 29.26 11.53 -14.59
CA THR A 745 28.00 11.61 -13.85
C THR A 745 27.43 10.22 -13.68
N ALA A 746 27.06 9.88 -12.45
CA ALA A 746 26.45 8.61 -12.13
C ALA A 746 25.22 8.83 -11.26
N THR A 747 24.18 8.03 -11.46
CA THR A 747 23.02 8.03 -10.58
C THR A 747 22.55 6.63 -10.23
N VAL A 748 22.13 6.46 -8.98
CA VAL A 748 21.35 5.30 -8.53
C VAL A 748 19.94 5.81 -8.24
N THR A 749 18.95 5.36 -9.00
CA THR A 749 17.56 5.79 -8.80
C THR A 749 16.56 4.69 -9.21
N PRO A 750 15.43 4.55 -8.51
CA PRO A 750 14.38 3.62 -8.86
C PRO A 750 13.69 3.91 -10.21
N HIS A 751 13.67 5.15 -10.69
CA HIS A 751 12.85 5.54 -11.84
C HIS A 751 13.66 6.21 -12.94
N ASP A 752 13.20 6.14 -14.20
CA ASP A 752 13.87 6.83 -15.32
C ASP A 752 13.54 8.34 -15.31
N SER A 753 14.11 9.03 -14.32
CA SER A 753 13.97 10.47 -14.08
C SER A 753 14.71 11.33 -15.13
N PRO A 754 14.39 12.63 -15.24
CA PRO A 754 15.25 13.61 -15.92
C PRO A 754 16.74 13.46 -15.61
N THR A 755 17.12 13.34 -14.34
CA THR A 755 18.53 13.07 -13.94
C THR A 755 19.05 11.76 -14.56
N ALA A 756 18.28 10.67 -14.48
CA ALA A 756 18.69 9.39 -15.08
C ALA A 756 18.87 9.50 -16.60
N LYS A 757 18.04 10.27 -17.30
CA LYS A 757 18.15 10.48 -18.75
C LYS A 757 19.42 11.22 -19.14
N MET A 758 19.92 12.10 -18.28
CA MET A 758 21.12 12.91 -18.55
C MET A 758 22.42 12.32 -18.00
N ALA A 759 22.36 11.45 -16.99
CA ALA A 759 23.54 10.83 -16.40
C ALA A 759 24.25 9.85 -17.36
N LYS A 760 25.59 9.81 -17.29
CA LYS A 760 26.43 8.94 -18.11
C LYS A 760 26.45 7.49 -17.61
N LEU A 761 26.11 7.27 -16.34
CA LEU A 761 25.98 5.95 -15.74
C LEU A 761 24.70 5.93 -14.88
N VAL A 762 23.85 4.93 -15.08
CA VAL A 762 22.58 4.79 -14.37
C VAL A 762 22.49 3.38 -13.82
N LEU A 763 22.26 3.27 -12.51
CA LEU A 763 21.99 2.02 -11.81
C LEU A 763 20.55 2.02 -11.28
N PRO A 764 19.80 0.91 -11.42
CA PRO A 764 18.48 0.80 -10.79
C PRO A 764 18.60 0.78 -9.27
N GLY A 765 17.96 1.75 -8.63
CA GLY A 765 17.78 1.82 -7.19
C GLY A 765 16.51 1.11 -6.71
N THR A 766 16.36 1.06 -5.40
CA THR A 766 15.25 0.38 -4.72
C THR A 766 14.32 1.33 -4.00
N LEU A 767 13.03 0.99 -3.99
CA LEU A 767 12.04 1.61 -3.11
C LEU A 767 12.09 0.98 -1.70
N PRO A 768 11.53 1.62 -0.66
CA PRO A 768 11.46 1.02 0.68
C PRO A 768 10.82 -0.37 0.69
N ALA A 769 9.80 -0.61 -0.14
CA ALA A 769 9.16 -1.91 -0.25
C ALA A 769 10.09 -3.01 -0.83
N GLU A 770 11.21 -2.64 -1.46
CA GLU A 770 12.19 -3.53 -2.09
C GLU A 770 13.52 -3.57 -1.32
N SER A 771 13.59 -2.84 -0.20
CA SER A 771 14.78 -2.70 0.63
C SER A 771 14.46 -3.06 2.07
N GLU A 772 15.48 -3.07 2.91
CA GLU A 772 15.36 -3.15 4.36
C GLU A 772 16.27 -2.09 4.98
N GLY A 773 15.93 -1.62 6.17
CA GLY A 773 16.65 -0.50 6.78
C GLY A 773 15.86 0.20 7.85
N THR A 774 16.29 1.43 8.14
CA THR A 774 15.60 2.35 9.04
C THR A 774 15.40 3.70 8.37
N LEU A 775 14.24 4.32 8.64
CA LEU A 775 14.00 5.75 8.40
C LEU A 775 13.85 6.44 9.75
N THR A 776 14.15 7.73 9.85
CA THR A 776 13.93 8.56 11.02
C THR A 776 12.85 9.58 10.67
N ASP A 777 11.72 9.48 11.37
CA ASP A 777 10.58 10.36 11.12
C ASP A 777 10.84 11.80 11.65
N GLN A 778 9.95 12.73 11.30
CA GLN A 778 10.04 14.13 11.71
C GLN A 778 9.87 14.33 13.22
N TYR A 779 9.49 13.28 13.96
CA TYR A 779 9.38 13.24 15.42
C TYR A 779 10.63 12.61 16.06
N ARG A 780 11.67 12.35 15.26
CA ARG A 780 12.96 11.75 15.65
C ARG A 780 12.88 10.29 16.07
N CYS A 781 11.81 9.58 15.69
CA CYS A 781 11.69 8.14 15.94
C CYS A 781 12.22 7.35 14.74
N GLN A 782 13.11 6.39 15.01
CA GLN A 782 13.57 5.45 13.99
C GLN A 782 12.51 4.37 13.75
N ARG A 783 12.18 4.16 12.47
CA ARG A 783 11.20 3.21 11.95
C ARG A 783 11.94 2.13 11.19
N PRO A 784 12.19 0.95 11.80
CA PRO A 784 12.71 -0.19 11.08
C PRO A 784 11.63 -0.76 10.15
N PHE A 785 12.06 -1.25 8.99
CA PHE A 785 11.19 -1.92 8.04
C PHE A 785 11.94 -3.06 7.34
N THR A 786 11.17 -4.02 6.83
CA THR A 786 11.69 -5.17 6.09
C THR A 786 11.22 -5.13 4.63
N ARG A 787 11.95 -5.90 3.82
CA ARG A 787 11.68 -6.03 2.39
C ARG A 787 10.40 -6.81 2.12
N VAL A 788 9.58 -6.30 1.21
CA VAL A 788 8.29 -6.89 0.77
C VAL A 788 8.39 -7.53 -0.61
N PHE A 789 9.14 -6.89 -1.53
CA PHE A 789 9.35 -7.33 -2.90
C PHE A 789 10.84 -7.50 -3.20
N ALA A 790 11.17 -8.38 -4.13
CA ALA A 790 12.54 -8.46 -4.64
C ALA A 790 12.85 -7.22 -5.52
N PRO A 791 14.05 -6.63 -5.43
CA PRO A 791 14.42 -5.52 -6.29
C PRO A 791 14.57 -5.99 -7.75
N PRO A 792 14.13 -5.19 -8.75
CA PRO A 792 14.19 -5.59 -10.16
C PRO A 792 15.61 -5.90 -10.67
N SER A 793 16.63 -5.25 -10.14
CA SER A 793 18.04 -5.47 -10.47
C SER A 793 18.68 -6.65 -9.74
N GLY A 794 17.95 -7.28 -8.80
CA GLY A 794 18.47 -8.33 -7.92
C GLY A 794 19.33 -7.82 -6.75
N LEU A 795 19.65 -6.53 -6.68
CA LEU A 795 20.44 -5.91 -5.60
C LEU A 795 19.66 -4.76 -4.95
N THR A 796 19.73 -4.68 -3.62
CA THR A 796 19.24 -3.54 -2.85
C THR A 796 20.16 -2.33 -3.02
N GLY A 797 19.63 -1.13 -2.75
CA GLY A 797 20.46 0.09 -2.73
C GLY A 797 21.66 -0.04 -1.77
N PHE A 798 21.45 -0.62 -0.59
CA PHE A 798 22.54 -0.86 0.36
C PHE A 798 23.63 -1.77 -0.23
N GLU A 799 23.27 -2.90 -0.86
CA GLU A 799 24.24 -3.82 -1.47
C GLU A 799 25.03 -3.16 -2.61
N ILE A 800 24.39 -2.33 -3.44
CA ILE A 800 25.06 -1.57 -4.49
C ILE A 800 26.13 -0.66 -3.87
N LEU A 801 25.75 0.14 -2.87
CA LEU A 801 26.66 1.10 -2.24
C LEU A 801 27.78 0.43 -1.43
N SER A 802 27.49 -0.67 -0.73
CA SER A 802 28.48 -1.46 0.01
C SER A 802 29.55 -2.05 -0.90
N ARG A 803 29.18 -2.51 -2.10
CA ARG A 803 30.15 -2.99 -3.10
C ARG A 803 31.01 -1.84 -3.64
N VAL A 804 30.41 -0.68 -3.94
CA VAL A 804 31.17 0.52 -4.35
C VAL A 804 32.17 0.91 -3.26
N TYR A 805 31.72 1.02 -2.01
CA TYR A 805 32.57 1.36 -0.87
C TYR A 805 33.76 0.40 -0.74
N ALA A 806 33.49 -0.91 -0.72
CA ALA A 806 34.50 -1.95 -0.62
C ALA A 806 35.57 -1.85 -1.71
N GLN A 807 35.15 -1.65 -2.98
CA GLN A 807 36.06 -1.51 -4.10
C GLN A 807 36.92 -0.24 -4.01
N THR A 808 36.31 0.89 -3.64
CA THR A 808 37.03 2.18 -3.55
C THR A 808 37.94 2.28 -2.33
N ALA A 809 37.56 1.65 -1.21
CA ALA A 809 38.33 1.64 0.03
C ALA A 809 39.35 0.49 0.11
N ASN A 810 39.32 -0.44 -0.84
CA ASN A 810 40.08 -1.69 -0.81
C ASN A 810 39.84 -2.48 0.50
N ARG A 811 38.56 -2.70 0.83
CA ARG A 811 38.09 -3.41 2.04
C ARG A 811 37.07 -4.49 1.67
N GLU A 812 36.71 -5.33 2.63
CA GLU A 812 35.58 -6.27 2.48
C GLU A 812 34.25 -5.52 2.36
N VAL A 813 33.26 -6.18 1.74
CA VAL A 813 31.90 -5.65 1.57
C VAL A 813 31.22 -5.56 2.94
N PRO A 814 30.90 -4.36 3.44
CA PRO A 814 30.28 -4.23 4.76
C PRO A 814 28.86 -4.78 4.74
N THR A 815 28.51 -5.50 5.81
CA THR A 815 27.16 -6.01 6.06
C THR A 815 26.27 -4.92 6.67
N LEU A 816 24.95 -5.08 6.56
CA LEU A 816 23.99 -4.16 7.15
C LEU A 816 24.15 -4.07 8.68
N THR A 817 24.46 -5.18 9.33
CA THR A 817 24.70 -5.25 10.78
C THR A 817 25.93 -4.43 11.19
N GLN A 818 27.05 -4.59 10.49
CA GLN A 818 28.28 -3.82 10.76
C GLN A 818 28.03 -2.32 10.63
N ILE A 819 27.34 -1.89 9.57
CA ILE A 819 27.01 -0.48 9.37
C ILE A 819 26.11 0.06 10.50
N ARG A 820 25.15 -0.73 10.99
CA ARG A 820 24.31 -0.33 12.12
C ARG A 820 25.09 -0.19 13.43
N GLU A 821 26.06 -1.07 13.68
CA GLU A 821 26.94 -0.98 14.85
C GLU A 821 27.80 0.30 14.80
N GLU A 822 28.36 0.62 13.63
CA GLU A 822 29.10 1.87 13.42
C GLU A 822 28.20 3.10 13.59
N MET A 823 26.99 3.08 13.01
CA MET A 823 25.99 4.14 13.16
C MET A 823 25.61 4.38 14.63
N ALA A 824 25.46 3.33 15.42
CA ALA A 824 25.15 3.45 16.84
C ALA A 824 26.27 4.17 17.63
N LEU A 825 27.52 4.02 17.20
CA LEU A 825 28.66 4.77 17.74
C LEU A 825 28.74 6.19 17.19
N PHE A 826 28.38 6.38 15.92
CA PHE A 826 28.45 7.65 15.20
C PHE A 826 27.56 8.74 15.81
N VAL A 827 26.40 8.37 16.35
CA VAL A 827 25.39 9.30 16.88
C VAL A 827 25.51 9.49 18.41
N LYS A 828 26.61 9.06 19.03
CA LYS A 828 26.80 9.24 20.49
C LYS A 828 26.97 10.73 20.86
N GLY A 829 26.00 11.26 21.60
CA GLY A 829 26.15 12.51 22.38
C GLY A 829 25.33 13.68 21.85
N LEU A 830 24.06 13.76 22.26
CA LEU A 830 23.27 14.99 22.21
C LEU A 830 23.80 15.97 23.26
N MET A 831 24.81 16.77 22.90
CA MET A 831 25.25 17.89 23.72
C MET A 831 24.22 19.03 23.58
N ARG A 832 23.35 19.20 24.58
CA ARG A 832 22.59 20.45 24.69
C ARG A 832 23.54 21.54 25.19
N PRO A 833 23.53 22.74 24.59
CA PRO A 833 24.32 23.85 25.10
C PRO A 833 23.83 24.20 26.52
N GLU A 834 24.75 24.63 27.39
CA GLU A 834 24.40 25.07 28.75
C GLU A 834 23.43 26.26 28.74
N LYS A 835 23.51 27.12 27.71
CA LYS A 835 22.57 28.22 27.46
C LYS A 835 22.24 28.31 25.97
N MET A 836 20.99 28.64 25.66
CA MET A 836 20.51 28.87 24.30
C MET A 836 20.90 30.26 23.81
N LYS A 837 21.18 30.40 22.52
CA LYS A 837 21.64 31.67 21.93
C LYS A 837 20.52 32.33 21.12
N PHE A 838 20.28 33.62 21.36
CA PHE A 838 19.39 34.41 20.50
C PHE A 838 19.99 34.58 19.10
N VAL A 839 19.14 34.43 18.09
CA VAL A 839 19.48 34.70 16.70
C VAL A 839 19.37 36.20 16.45
N LEU A 840 20.44 36.81 15.96
CA LEU A 840 20.40 38.19 15.47
C LEU A 840 19.94 38.14 14.01
N LEU A 841 18.75 38.69 13.75
CA LEU A 841 18.21 38.81 12.40
C LEU A 841 18.88 40.03 11.73
N GLU A 842 19.28 39.88 10.47
CA GLU A 842 19.77 41.03 9.70
C GLU A 842 18.58 41.96 9.41
N SER A 843 18.80 43.26 9.64
CA SER A 843 17.75 44.30 9.65
C SER A 843 17.17 44.62 8.29
#